data_AF-G3HH90-F1
#
_entry.id   AF-G3HH90-F1
#
_cell.length_a   1.000
_cell.length_b   1.000
_cell.length_c   1.000
_cell.angle_alpha   90.00
_cell.angle_beta   90.00
_cell.angle_gamma   90.00
#
_symmetry.space_group_name_H-M   'P 1'
#
loop_
_entity.id
_entity.type
_entity.pdbx_description
1 polymer ?
#
loop_
_entity_poly.entity_id
_entity_poly.type
_entity_poly.pdbx_seq_one_letter_code
_entity_poly.pdbx_strand_id
1 'polypeptide(L)'
;MSSSSWLLLSLVAVTTAQSIIEEQAKTFLDKFNQEAEDLSYQSALASWNYNTNITEENAQKMNEAAAKWSAFYEEQSKLAKNYSLQEVQNLIIKRQLQALQQSGSSALSADKNKQLNTILNTMSTIYSTGKVCNPKNPQECLLLEPGLDDIMATSTDYNERLWAWEGWRAEVGKQLRPLYEEYVVLKNEMARANNYKDYGDYWRGDYEAEGADGYNYNGNQLIEDVERTFKEGWDAERIFKEAEKFFVSVGLPHMTQGFWGNSMLTDPGDDRKVVCHPTAWDLGKGDFRIKMCTKVTMDNFLTAHHEMGHIQYDMAYATQPFLLRNGANEGFHEAVGEIMSLSAATPKHLKSIGLLPSNFHEDNETEINFLLKQALTIVGTLPFTYMLEKWRWMVFKGDIPKEKWMEKWWEMKREIVGVVEPLPHDETYCDPAALFHVSNDYSFIRNMLRLGKSEPWTLALENVVGARNMDYEWNDNEMYLFRATVAYAMRVYFAKNKTQTVLFGVEDIRVSDLKPRVSFNFFVTSPQNVSDIIPRNEVEEAVRFSRGRINDVFGLDDNSLEFLGINPTLAPPYQPPVTIWLIIFGVVMGIVVVGIVILIVTGIRARKKNNEAKREENPYDSVDIGKGESNAGFQSNDDVQTSF
;
A
#
# COMPACT_ATOMS: atom_id res chain seq x y z
N MET A 1 9.11 -19.51 -54.79
CA MET A 1 8.32 -18.98 -53.66
C MET A 1 8.93 -17.64 -53.27
N SER A 2 8.15 -16.59 -53.07
CA SER A 2 8.70 -15.26 -52.71
C SER A 2 9.00 -15.16 -51.21
N SER A 3 9.74 -14.13 -50.78
CA SER A 3 9.90 -13.82 -49.35
C SER A 3 8.55 -13.53 -48.67
N SER A 4 7.57 -13.02 -49.43
CA SER A 4 6.18 -12.84 -48.98
C SER A 4 5.55 -14.16 -48.50
N SER A 5 5.81 -15.27 -49.19
CA SER A 5 5.32 -16.60 -48.77
C SER A 5 5.95 -17.06 -47.46
N TRP A 6 7.24 -16.77 -47.26
CA TRP A 6 7.95 -17.12 -46.01
C TRP A 6 7.47 -16.27 -44.82
N LEU A 7 7.23 -14.97 -45.03
CA LEU A 7 6.65 -14.07 -44.01
C LEU A 7 5.23 -14.50 -43.61
N LEU A 8 4.39 -14.89 -44.57
CA LEU A 8 3.05 -15.43 -44.30
C LEU A 8 3.12 -16.76 -43.53
N LEU A 9 4.02 -17.67 -43.93
CA LEU A 9 4.21 -18.94 -43.21
C LEU A 9 4.74 -18.73 -41.79
N SER A 10 5.64 -17.76 -41.56
CA SER A 10 6.12 -17.46 -40.20
C SER A 10 5.05 -16.80 -39.33
N LEU A 11 4.24 -15.88 -39.86
CA LEU A 11 3.12 -15.30 -39.10
C LEU A 11 2.09 -16.37 -38.71
N VAL A 12 1.74 -17.25 -39.65
CA VAL A 12 0.80 -18.36 -39.36
C VAL A 12 1.39 -19.32 -38.33
N ALA A 13 2.68 -19.67 -38.41
CA ALA A 13 3.33 -20.54 -37.42
C ALA A 13 3.41 -19.92 -36.01
N VAL A 14 3.68 -18.61 -35.90
CA VAL A 14 3.71 -17.91 -34.60
C VAL A 14 2.30 -17.81 -34.02
N THR A 15 1.31 -17.40 -34.80
CA THR A 15 -0.08 -17.27 -34.31
C THR A 15 -0.70 -18.60 -33.88
N THR A 16 -0.40 -19.73 -34.58
CA THR A 16 -0.90 -21.05 -34.16
C THR A 16 -0.17 -21.61 -32.94
N ALA A 17 1.15 -21.39 -32.81
CA ALA A 17 1.87 -21.74 -31.59
C ALA A 17 1.34 -20.96 -30.37
N GLN A 18 1.05 -19.66 -30.56
CA GLN A 18 0.56 -18.79 -29.50
C GLN A 18 -0.87 -19.14 -29.05
N SER A 19 -1.76 -19.57 -29.96
CA SER A 19 -3.08 -20.08 -29.57
C SER A 19 -3.02 -21.40 -28.78
N ILE A 20 -2.05 -22.27 -29.08
CA ILE A 20 -1.87 -23.55 -28.36
C ILE A 20 -1.43 -23.29 -26.90
N ILE A 21 -0.54 -22.33 -26.68
CA ILE A 21 -0.08 -21.95 -25.33
C ILE A 21 -1.24 -21.37 -24.51
N GLU A 22 -2.11 -20.55 -25.11
CA GLU A 22 -3.29 -20.00 -24.43
C GLU A 22 -4.35 -21.06 -24.10
N GLU A 23 -4.59 -22.04 -25.00
CA GLU A 23 -5.50 -23.16 -24.73
C GLU A 23 -4.97 -24.10 -23.63
N GLN A 24 -3.66 -24.33 -23.59
CA GLN A 24 -3.00 -25.08 -22.50
C GLN A 24 -3.06 -24.31 -21.17
N ALA A 25 -2.79 -23.00 -21.18
CA ALA A 25 -2.90 -22.15 -20.00
C ALA A 25 -4.34 -22.11 -19.46
N LYS A 26 -5.34 -22.03 -20.34
CA LYS A 26 -6.75 -22.13 -19.96
C LYS A 26 -7.06 -23.48 -19.30
N THR A 27 -6.66 -24.59 -19.94
CA THR A 27 -6.90 -25.95 -19.40
C THR A 27 -6.25 -26.14 -18.03
N PHE A 28 -5.07 -25.57 -17.82
CA PHE A 28 -4.39 -25.53 -16.52
C PHE A 28 -5.17 -24.71 -15.48
N LEU A 29 -5.65 -23.51 -15.82
CA LEU A 29 -6.46 -22.68 -14.93
C LEU A 29 -7.84 -23.30 -14.62
N ASP A 30 -8.49 -23.93 -15.61
CA ASP A 30 -9.77 -24.63 -15.42
C ASP A 30 -9.61 -25.78 -14.40
N LYS A 31 -8.48 -26.52 -14.43
CA LYS A 31 -8.13 -27.51 -13.39
C LYS A 31 -7.80 -26.86 -12.05
N PHE A 32 -6.96 -25.81 -12.06
CA PHE A 32 -6.57 -25.08 -10.85
C PHE A 32 -7.80 -24.62 -10.07
N ASN A 33 -8.78 -23.98 -10.74
CA ASN A 33 -9.97 -23.44 -10.10
C ASN A 33 -10.77 -24.52 -9.34
N GLN A 34 -10.90 -25.73 -9.89
CA GLN A 34 -11.61 -26.84 -9.24
C GLN A 34 -10.91 -27.33 -7.97
N GLU A 35 -9.60 -27.60 -8.05
CA GLU A 35 -8.82 -28.06 -6.89
C GLU A 35 -8.63 -26.95 -5.85
N ALA A 36 -8.58 -25.69 -6.29
CA ALA A 36 -8.44 -24.52 -5.42
C ALA A 36 -9.68 -24.23 -4.57
N GLU A 37 -10.89 -24.29 -5.16
CA GLU A 37 -12.14 -24.09 -4.41
C GLU A 37 -12.33 -25.12 -3.29
N ASP A 38 -11.94 -26.38 -3.52
CA ASP A 38 -12.03 -27.44 -2.51
C ASP A 38 -11.06 -27.23 -1.34
N LEU A 39 -9.81 -26.87 -1.63
CA LEU A 39 -8.76 -26.71 -0.61
C LEU A 39 -8.86 -25.37 0.12
N SER A 40 -9.22 -24.30 -0.58
CA SER A 40 -9.43 -22.97 0.01
C SER A 40 -10.61 -22.99 0.98
N TYR A 41 -11.75 -23.58 0.60
CA TYR A 41 -12.91 -23.73 1.48
C TYR A 41 -12.57 -24.51 2.77
N GLN A 42 -11.77 -25.58 2.68
CA GLN A 42 -11.31 -26.31 3.87
C GLN A 42 -10.42 -25.45 4.78
N SER A 43 -9.54 -24.62 4.19
CA SER A 43 -8.69 -23.70 4.95
C SER A 43 -9.49 -22.56 5.60
N ALA A 44 -10.44 -21.97 4.86
CA ALA A 44 -11.31 -20.91 5.35
C ALA A 44 -12.22 -21.41 6.48
N LEU A 45 -12.84 -22.59 6.32
CA LEU A 45 -13.68 -23.20 7.36
C LEU A 45 -12.87 -23.57 8.62
N ALA A 46 -11.62 -24.04 8.47
CA ALA A 46 -10.77 -24.30 9.63
C ALA A 46 -10.37 -23.00 10.37
N SER A 47 -10.10 -21.92 9.63
CA SER A 47 -9.85 -20.58 10.20
C SER A 47 -11.08 -19.99 10.89
N TRP A 48 -12.27 -20.15 10.30
CA TRP A 48 -13.56 -19.78 10.90
C TRP A 48 -13.78 -20.49 12.23
N ASN A 49 -13.56 -21.81 12.28
CA ASN A 49 -13.74 -22.61 13.49
C ASN A 49 -12.76 -22.22 14.61
N TYR A 50 -11.57 -21.73 14.28
CA TYR A 50 -10.64 -21.14 15.26
C TYR A 50 -11.12 -19.75 15.73
N ASN A 51 -11.49 -18.87 14.80
CA ASN A 51 -11.97 -17.51 15.09
C ASN A 51 -13.23 -17.48 15.96
N THR A 52 -14.11 -18.48 15.83
CA THR A 52 -15.39 -18.63 16.56
C THR A 52 -15.32 -19.62 17.73
N ASN A 53 -14.15 -20.23 17.98
CA ASN A 53 -13.86 -21.08 19.13
C ASN A 53 -12.33 -21.28 19.29
N ILE A 54 -11.67 -20.33 19.96
CA ILE A 54 -10.21 -20.28 20.14
C ILE A 54 -9.77 -21.41 21.09
N THR A 55 -9.26 -22.50 20.51
CA THR A 55 -8.68 -23.64 21.21
C THR A 55 -7.39 -24.10 20.52
N GLU A 56 -6.51 -24.77 21.28
CA GLU A 56 -5.28 -25.38 20.74
C GLU A 56 -5.59 -26.40 19.63
N GLU A 57 -6.65 -27.19 19.78
CA GLU A 57 -7.09 -28.16 18.77
C GLU A 57 -7.53 -27.47 17.46
N ASN A 58 -8.29 -26.37 17.55
CA ASN A 58 -8.68 -25.61 16.36
C ASN A 58 -7.50 -24.84 15.75
N ALA A 59 -6.55 -24.36 16.56
CA ALA A 59 -5.31 -23.75 16.06
C ALA A 59 -4.50 -24.77 15.26
N GLN A 60 -4.36 -26.01 15.75
CA GLN A 60 -3.67 -27.09 15.04
C GLN A 60 -4.39 -27.45 13.72
N LYS A 61 -5.72 -27.64 13.75
CA LYS A 61 -6.53 -27.90 12.54
C LYS A 61 -6.42 -26.77 11.50
N MET A 62 -6.47 -25.52 11.93
CA MET A 62 -6.29 -24.34 11.07
C MET A 62 -4.91 -24.36 10.41
N ASN A 63 -3.85 -24.59 11.19
CA ASN A 63 -2.48 -24.67 10.66
C ASN A 63 -2.27 -25.84 9.69
N GLU A 64 -2.86 -27.01 9.94
CA GLU A 64 -2.82 -28.13 9.01
C GLU A 64 -3.54 -27.84 7.69
N ALA A 65 -4.70 -27.19 7.73
CA ALA A 65 -5.46 -26.82 6.53
C ALA A 65 -4.73 -25.74 5.72
N ALA A 66 -4.23 -24.69 6.40
CA ALA A 66 -3.44 -23.63 5.78
C ALA A 66 -2.12 -24.15 5.16
N ALA A 67 -1.46 -25.13 5.79
CA ALA A 67 -0.27 -25.78 5.24
C ALA A 67 -0.58 -26.59 3.97
N LYS A 68 -1.70 -27.33 3.94
CA LYS A 68 -2.17 -28.05 2.73
C LYS A 68 -2.48 -27.07 1.60
N TRP A 69 -3.18 -25.97 1.89
CA TRP A 69 -3.48 -24.90 0.94
C TRP A 69 -2.20 -24.26 0.37
N SER A 70 -1.26 -23.87 1.24
CA SER A 70 0.00 -23.25 0.83
C SER A 70 0.87 -24.19 -0.02
N ALA A 71 0.96 -25.48 0.32
CA ALA A 71 1.72 -26.46 -0.46
C ALA A 71 1.12 -26.68 -1.87
N PHE A 72 -0.21 -26.74 -1.97
CA PHE A 72 -0.90 -26.77 -3.26
C PHE A 72 -0.63 -25.50 -4.08
N TYR A 73 -0.82 -24.31 -3.48
CA TYR A 73 -0.60 -23.04 -4.17
C TYR A 73 0.87 -22.89 -4.62
N GLU A 74 1.84 -23.39 -3.84
CA GLU A 74 3.26 -23.42 -4.21
C GLU A 74 3.53 -24.29 -5.46
N GLU A 75 2.95 -25.49 -5.52
CA GLU A 75 3.07 -26.38 -6.68
C GLU A 75 2.44 -25.73 -7.93
N GLN A 76 1.22 -25.22 -7.81
CA GLN A 76 0.53 -24.56 -8.93
C GLN A 76 1.24 -23.26 -9.35
N SER A 77 1.82 -22.50 -8.42
CA SER A 77 2.63 -21.32 -8.72
C SER A 77 3.91 -21.67 -9.50
N LYS A 78 4.57 -22.78 -9.16
CA LYS A 78 5.73 -23.30 -9.92
C LYS A 78 5.33 -23.76 -11.32
N LEU A 79 4.19 -24.45 -11.46
CA LEU A 79 3.66 -24.87 -12.76
C LEU A 79 3.26 -23.67 -13.63
N ALA A 80 2.62 -22.66 -13.03
CA ALA A 80 2.18 -21.43 -13.71
C ALA A 80 3.35 -20.64 -14.33
N LYS A 81 4.55 -20.69 -13.73
CA LYS A 81 5.76 -20.00 -14.24
C LYS A 81 6.29 -20.55 -15.58
N ASN A 82 5.78 -21.69 -16.05
CA ASN A 82 6.09 -22.20 -17.39
C ASN A 82 5.34 -21.45 -18.52
N TYR A 83 4.30 -20.68 -18.20
CA TYR A 83 3.51 -19.93 -19.18
C TYR A 83 4.01 -18.48 -19.30
N SER A 84 4.50 -18.08 -20.48
CA SER A 84 4.97 -16.69 -20.69
C SER A 84 3.81 -15.71 -20.72
N LEU A 85 3.81 -14.74 -19.80
CA LEU A 85 2.84 -13.64 -19.77
C LEU A 85 2.90 -12.74 -21.03
N GLN A 86 3.97 -12.82 -21.83
CA GLN A 86 4.08 -12.11 -23.10
C GLN A 86 3.36 -12.84 -24.24
N GLU A 87 3.15 -14.16 -24.11
CA GLU A 87 2.56 -15.00 -25.14
C GLU A 87 1.03 -15.11 -24.99
N VAL A 88 0.49 -14.95 -23.77
CA VAL A 88 -0.96 -14.90 -23.53
C VAL A 88 -1.55 -13.55 -23.99
N GLN A 89 -2.57 -13.61 -24.84
CA GLN A 89 -3.31 -12.46 -25.37
C GLN A 89 -4.58 -12.17 -24.55
N ASN A 90 -5.27 -13.22 -24.09
CA ASN A 90 -6.47 -13.12 -23.28
C ASN A 90 -6.16 -12.53 -21.89
N LEU A 91 -6.66 -11.32 -21.63
CA LEU A 91 -6.39 -10.57 -20.40
C LEU A 91 -6.89 -11.28 -19.13
N ILE A 92 -7.96 -12.07 -19.22
CA ILE A 92 -8.53 -12.80 -18.07
C ILE A 92 -7.64 -14.00 -17.70
N ILE A 93 -7.11 -14.72 -18.69
CA ILE A 93 -6.11 -15.78 -18.47
C ILE A 93 -4.80 -15.17 -17.95
N LYS A 94 -4.38 -14.04 -18.53
CA LYS A 94 -3.15 -13.32 -18.17
C LYS A 94 -3.15 -12.81 -16.73
N ARG A 95 -4.25 -12.18 -16.27
CA ARG A 95 -4.39 -11.72 -14.86
C ARG A 95 -4.35 -12.89 -13.87
N GLN A 96 -5.01 -14.00 -14.18
CA GLN A 96 -4.96 -15.21 -13.33
C GLN A 96 -3.54 -15.78 -13.26
N LEU A 97 -2.83 -15.89 -14.40
CA LEU A 97 -1.43 -16.31 -14.40
C LEU A 97 -0.51 -15.33 -13.66
N GLN A 98 -0.74 -14.01 -13.77
CA GLN A 98 0.00 -13.01 -13.00
C GLN A 98 -0.13 -13.21 -11.49
N ALA A 99 -1.36 -13.41 -11.00
CA ALA A 99 -1.62 -13.68 -9.58
C ALA A 99 -1.02 -15.02 -9.12
N LEU A 100 -1.10 -16.07 -9.93
CA LEU A 100 -0.59 -17.40 -9.57
C LEU A 100 0.94 -17.51 -9.69
N GLN A 101 1.58 -16.75 -10.57
CA GLN A 101 3.05 -16.70 -10.68
C GLN A 101 3.71 -15.95 -9.52
N GLN A 102 2.98 -15.09 -8.80
CA GLN A 102 3.40 -14.59 -7.49
C GLN A 102 3.24 -15.72 -6.47
N SER A 103 4.33 -16.14 -5.82
CA SER A 103 4.31 -17.28 -4.89
C SER A 103 3.97 -16.90 -3.45
N GLY A 104 3.89 -15.61 -3.14
CA GLY A 104 3.49 -15.11 -1.81
C GLY A 104 4.31 -15.76 -0.69
N SER A 105 3.63 -16.24 0.36
CA SER A 105 4.25 -16.89 1.53
C SER A 105 5.03 -18.15 1.18
N SER A 106 4.68 -18.87 0.11
CA SER A 106 5.36 -20.11 -0.30
C SER A 106 6.69 -19.87 -1.05
N ALA A 107 7.21 -18.64 -1.04
CA ALA A 107 8.57 -18.33 -1.43
C ALA A 107 9.59 -18.55 -0.28
N LEU A 108 9.12 -18.77 0.95
CA LEU A 108 9.94 -19.19 2.10
C LEU A 108 10.13 -20.71 2.14
N SER A 109 11.19 -21.18 2.81
CA SER A 109 11.32 -22.61 3.13
C SER A 109 10.21 -23.08 4.09
N ALA A 110 9.86 -24.36 4.06
CA ALA A 110 8.77 -24.93 4.86
C ALA A 110 8.90 -24.62 6.38
N ASP A 111 10.12 -24.70 6.93
CA ASP A 111 10.37 -24.36 8.33
C ASP A 111 10.12 -22.86 8.62
N LYS A 112 10.57 -21.96 7.74
CA LYS A 112 10.35 -20.50 7.87
C LYS A 112 8.89 -20.11 7.67
N ASN A 113 8.17 -20.79 6.77
CA ASN A 113 6.74 -20.56 6.58
C ASN A 113 5.94 -21.04 7.81
N LYS A 114 6.31 -22.20 8.38
CA LYS A 114 5.74 -22.68 9.66
C LYS A 114 6.04 -21.73 10.82
N GLN A 115 7.26 -21.20 10.90
CA GLN A 115 7.69 -20.21 11.89
C GLN A 115 6.87 -18.91 11.74
N LEU A 116 6.75 -18.38 10.53
CA LEU A 116 5.91 -17.20 10.22
C LEU A 116 4.45 -17.41 10.66
N ASN A 117 3.83 -18.54 10.29
CA ASN A 117 2.45 -18.84 10.69
C ASN A 117 2.31 -18.98 12.21
N THR A 118 3.31 -19.55 12.90
CA THR A 118 3.33 -19.63 14.37
C THR A 118 3.38 -18.23 14.99
N ILE A 119 4.22 -17.33 14.47
CA ILE A 119 4.33 -15.94 14.93
C ILE A 119 3.01 -15.19 14.71
N LEU A 120 2.41 -15.29 13.52
CA LEU A 120 1.12 -14.64 13.19
C LEU A 120 0.00 -15.10 14.13
N ASN A 121 -0.17 -16.40 14.32
CA ASN A 121 -1.13 -16.96 15.27
C ASN A 121 -0.86 -16.48 16.70
N THR A 122 0.40 -16.37 17.10
CA THR A 122 0.79 -15.95 18.45
C THR A 122 0.47 -14.47 18.67
N MET A 123 0.80 -13.60 17.72
CA MET A 123 0.45 -12.17 17.78
C MET A 123 -1.07 -11.95 17.81
N SER A 124 -1.81 -12.66 16.95
CA SER A 124 -3.28 -12.65 16.93
C SER A 124 -3.87 -13.11 18.27
N THR A 125 -3.36 -14.21 18.85
CA THR A 125 -3.82 -14.74 20.14
C THR A 125 -3.52 -13.79 21.29
N ILE A 126 -2.32 -13.19 21.34
CA ILE A 126 -1.94 -12.20 22.36
C ILE A 126 -2.85 -10.97 22.26
N TYR A 127 -3.14 -10.50 21.05
CA TYR A 127 -4.06 -9.38 20.83
C TYR A 127 -5.50 -9.71 21.26
N SER A 128 -6.04 -10.87 20.87
CA SER A 128 -7.43 -11.25 21.16
C SER A 128 -7.68 -11.74 22.58
N THR A 129 -6.65 -12.13 23.34
CA THR A 129 -6.81 -12.70 24.69
C THR A 129 -6.03 -11.98 25.80
N GLY A 130 -5.22 -10.97 25.43
CA GLY A 130 -4.50 -10.12 26.37
C GLY A 130 -5.43 -9.33 27.28
N LYS A 131 -4.99 -9.10 28.52
CA LYS A 131 -5.79 -8.40 29.55
C LYS A 131 -4.96 -7.39 30.32
N VAL A 132 -5.62 -6.35 30.80
CA VAL A 132 -5.03 -5.34 31.71
C VAL A 132 -5.74 -5.43 33.05
N CYS A 133 -4.97 -5.63 34.12
CA CYS A 133 -5.51 -5.75 35.48
C CYS A 133 -5.48 -4.42 36.23
N ASN A 134 -6.48 -4.19 37.09
CA ASN A 134 -6.60 -2.99 37.92
C ASN A 134 -5.52 -3.00 39.03
N PRO A 135 -4.62 -1.99 39.11
CA PRO A 135 -3.57 -1.94 40.13
C PRO A 135 -4.09 -1.90 41.57
N LYS A 136 -5.34 -1.47 41.78
CA LYS A 136 -6.02 -1.46 43.08
C LYS A 136 -6.71 -2.79 43.40
N ASN A 137 -6.97 -3.62 42.40
CA ASN A 137 -7.69 -4.88 42.51
C ASN A 137 -7.18 -5.90 41.46
N PRO A 138 -6.07 -6.62 41.73
CA PRO A 138 -5.45 -7.51 40.75
C PRO A 138 -6.28 -8.73 40.29
N GLN A 139 -7.50 -8.92 40.81
CA GLN A 139 -8.45 -9.93 40.32
C GLN A 139 -9.37 -9.40 39.21
N GLU A 140 -9.43 -8.08 39.02
CA GLU A 140 -10.24 -7.39 38.02
C GLU A 140 -9.37 -7.08 36.80
N CYS A 141 -9.52 -7.88 35.75
CA CYS A 141 -8.72 -7.78 34.53
C CYS A 141 -9.61 -7.75 33.28
N LEU A 142 -9.53 -6.64 32.53
CA LEU A 142 -10.34 -6.38 31.34
C LEU A 142 -9.65 -6.85 30.06
N LEU A 143 -10.42 -7.35 29.11
CA LEU A 143 -10.00 -7.55 27.72
C LEU A 143 -10.01 -6.21 26.97
N LEU A 144 -9.43 -6.16 25.76
CA LEU A 144 -9.65 -5.02 24.87
C LEU A 144 -11.12 -4.89 24.49
N GLU A 145 -11.69 -5.98 23.96
CA GLU A 145 -13.09 -6.11 23.55
C GLU A 145 -13.71 -7.31 24.31
N PRO A 146 -14.79 -7.14 25.08
CA PRO A 146 -15.26 -5.91 25.72
C PRO A 146 -14.45 -5.56 26.99
N GLY A 147 -14.32 -4.27 27.28
CA GLY A 147 -13.75 -3.74 28.52
C GLY A 147 -13.00 -2.43 28.31
N LEU A 148 -11.79 -2.50 27.75
CA LEU A 148 -10.95 -1.32 27.52
C LEU A 148 -11.45 -0.47 26.34
N ASP A 149 -12.17 -1.07 25.38
CA ASP A 149 -12.91 -0.37 24.32
C ASP A 149 -13.94 0.61 24.91
N ASP A 150 -14.82 0.13 25.79
CA ASP A 150 -15.89 0.91 26.41
C ASP A 150 -15.32 2.04 27.29
N ILE A 151 -14.25 1.78 28.05
CA ILE A 151 -13.54 2.81 28.84
C ILE A 151 -12.92 3.88 27.93
N MET A 152 -12.21 3.47 26.88
CA MET A 152 -11.53 4.40 25.97
C MET A 152 -12.49 5.19 25.08
N ALA A 153 -13.71 4.71 24.87
CA ALA A 153 -14.80 5.43 24.21
C ALA A 153 -15.53 6.40 25.15
N THR A 154 -15.99 5.92 26.32
CA THR A 154 -16.98 6.63 27.15
C THR A 154 -16.42 7.42 28.33
N SER A 155 -15.24 7.05 28.86
CA SER A 155 -14.74 7.69 30.08
C SER A 155 -14.28 9.13 29.85
N THR A 156 -14.46 9.97 30.87
CA THR A 156 -13.91 11.34 30.92
C THR A 156 -12.84 11.51 31.99
N ASP A 157 -12.52 10.48 32.79
CA ASP A 157 -11.39 10.54 33.74
C ASP A 157 -10.07 10.29 33.00
N TYR A 158 -9.22 11.31 33.00
CA TYR A 158 -7.86 11.26 32.43
C TYR A 158 -7.03 10.08 32.99
N ASN A 159 -7.15 9.78 34.27
CA ASN A 159 -6.34 8.76 34.95
C ASN A 159 -6.81 7.34 34.59
N GLU A 160 -8.12 7.15 34.42
CA GLU A 160 -8.70 5.87 34.00
C GLU A 160 -8.35 5.56 32.55
N ARG A 161 -8.48 6.55 31.65
CA ARG A 161 -8.04 6.44 30.26
C ARG A 161 -6.52 6.26 30.15
N LEU A 162 -5.73 6.93 30.99
CA LEU A 162 -4.27 6.74 31.02
C LEU A 162 -3.89 5.32 31.46
N TRP A 163 -4.55 4.77 32.49
CA TRP A 163 -4.34 3.38 32.91
C TRP A 163 -4.71 2.39 31.79
N ALA A 164 -5.90 2.53 31.18
CA ALA A 164 -6.35 1.66 30.10
C ALA A 164 -5.42 1.77 28.87
N TRP A 165 -4.97 2.99 28.54
CA TRP A 165 -4.09 3.25 27.42
C TRP A 165 -2.69 2.65 27.63
N GLU A 166 -2.02 2.98 28.74
CA GLU A 166 -0.66 2.50 29.05
C GLU A 166 -0.65 1.00 29.34
N GLY A 167 -1.61 0.51 30.14
CA GLY A 167 -1.69 -0.92 30.49
C GLY A 167 -1.76 -1.81 29.26
N TRP A 168 -2.49 -1.43 28.21
CA TRP A 168 -2.51 -2.19 26.96
C TRP A 168 -1.15 -2.20 26.23
N ARG A 169 -0.39 -1.11 26.29
CA ARG A 169 0.90 -0.95 25.59
C ARG A 169 2.03 -1.63 26.37
N ALA A 170 1.97 -1.58 27.70
CA ALA A 170 2.85 -2.32 28.60
C ALA A 170 2.60 -3.84 28.54
N GLU A 171 1.36 -4.31 28.73
CA GLU A 171 1.07 -5.74 28.85
C GLU A 171 1.06 -6.46 27.49
N VAL A 172 0.43 -5.88 26.46
CA VAL A 172 0.33 -6.50 25.12
C VAL A 172 1.41 -5.99 24.17
N GLY A 173 1.63 -4.67 24.09
CA GLY A 173 2.62 -4.09 23.18
C GLY A 173 4.05 -4.62 23.37
N LYS A 174 4.48 -4.84 24.62
CA LYS A 174 5.81 -5.42 24.92
C LYS A 174 5.92 -6.91 24.57
N GLN A 175 4.85 -7.69 24.73
CA GLN A 175 4.84 -9.10 24.30
C GLN A 175 4.91 -9.24 22.77
N LEU A 176 4.30 -8.31 22.04
CA LEU A 176 4.32 -8.28 20.58
C LEU A 176 5.67 -7.79 20.01
N ARG A 177 6.48 -7.05 20.77
CA ARG A 177 7.76 -6.48 20.32
C ARG A 177 8.73 -7.49 19.68
N PRO A 178 9.16 -8.58 20.36
CA PRO A 178 10.09 -9.55 19.76
C PRO A 178 9.47 -10.31 18.59
N LEU A 179 8.16 -10.60 18.65
CA LEU A 179 7.42 -11.28 17.58
C LEU A 179 7.39 -10.42 16.30
N TYR A 180 7.17 -9.11 16.44
CA TYR A 180 7.13 -8.18 15.31
C TYR A 180 8.52 -7.97 14.68
N GLU A 181 9.60 -7.98 15.47
CA GLU A 181 10.99 -7.98 14.94
C GLU A 181 11.26 -9.22 14.06
N GLU A 182 10.87 -10.41 14.50
CA GLU A 182 11.06 -11.66 13.73
C GLU A 182 10.14 -11.72 12.48
N TYR A 183 8.88 -11.30 12.62
CA TYR A 183 7.91 -11.15 11.53
C TYR A 183 8.43 -10.23 10.41
N VAL A 184 8.97 -9.05 10.73
CA VAL A 184 9.54 -8.12 9.73
C VAL A 184 10.67 -8.76 8.93
N VAL A 185 11.54 -9.55 9.57
CA VAL A 185 12.64 -10.26 8.90
C VAL A 185 12.10 -11.32 7.92
N LEU A 186 11.19 -12.17 8.37
CA LEU A 186 10.62 -13.26 7.56
C LEU A 186 9.79 -12.73 6.38
N LYS A 187 8.97 -11.70 6.61
CA LYS A 187 8.18 -11.04 5.55
C LYS A 187 9.05 -10.37 4.50
N ASN A 188 10.14 -9.72 4.90
CA ASN A 188 11.08 -9.11 3.96
C ASN A 188 11.89 -10.14 3.16
N GLU A 189 12.22 -11.30 3.72
CA GLU A 189 12.81 -12.40 2.96
C GLU A 189 11.83 -12.93 1.90
N MET A 190 10.58 -13.13 2.30
CA MET A 190 9.48 -13.57 1.42
C MET A 190 9.21 -12.61 0.26
N ALA A 191 9.17 -11.30 0.53
CA ALA A 191 8.99 -10.27 -0.50
C ALA A 191 10.14 -10.29 -1.53
N ARG A 192 11.39 -10.36 -1.07
CA ARG A 192 12.57 -10.45 -1.96
C ARG A 192 12.60 -11.72 -2.78
N ALA A 193 12.17 -12.86 -2.23
CA ALA A 193 12.02 -14.10 -2.97
C ALA A 193 10.91 -14.05 -4.05
N ASN A 194 9.99 -13.08 -3.97
CA ASN A 194 9.00 -12.75 -5.01
C ASN A 194 9.46 -11.59 -5.95
N ASN A 195 10.73 -11.16 -5.88
CA ASN A 195 11.34 -10.05 -6.64
C ASN A 195 10.92 -8.62 -6.23
N TYR A 196 10.28 -8.43 -5.08
CA TYR A 196 10.00 -7.10 -4.51
C TYR A 196 11.17 -6.60 -3.65
N LYS A 197 11.28 -5.28 -3.43
CA LYS A 197 12.40 -4.70 -2.64
C LYS A 197 12.30 -5.06 -1.15
N ASP A 198 11.10 -4.92 -0.61
CA ASP A 198 10.71 -5.10 0.80
C ASP A 198 9.21 -5.48 0.87
N TYR A 199 8.70 -5.81 2.06
CA TYR A 199 7.30 -6.24 2.21
C TYR A 199 6.28 -5.10 2.05
N GLY A 200 6.68 -3.84 2.29
CA GLY A 200 5.86 -2.70 1.90
C GLY A 200 5.78 -2.54 0.37
N ASP A 201 6.85 -2.89 -0.34
CA ASP A 201 6.93 -2.92 -1.80
C ASP A 201 6.03 -4.01 -2.39
N TYR A 202 5.92 -5.16 -1.71
CA TYR A 202 4.97 -6.22 -2.02
C TYR A 202 3.51 -5.74 -1.91
N TRP A 203 3.13 -5.07 -0.81
CA TRP A 203 1.78 -4.48 -0.67
C TRP A 203 1.52 -3.32 -1.65
N ARG A 204 2.49 -2.44 -1.89
CA ARG A 204 2.35 -1.37 -2.91
C ARG A 204 2.22 -1.91 -4.34
N GLY A 205 2.57 -3.18 -4.58
CA GLY A 205 2.27 -3.91 -5.82
C GLY A 205 0.77 -4.04 -6.13
N ASP A 206 -0.11 -3.79 -5.17
CA ASP A 206 -1.56 -3.66 -5.43
C ASP A 206 -1.98 -2.29 -6.01
N TYR A 207 -1.07 -1.31 -6.07
CA TYR A 207 -1.38 0.11 -6.17
C TYR A 207 -0.57 0.92 -7.22
N GLU A 208 0.17 0.31 -8.14
CA GLU A 208 1.03 1.06 -9.08
C GLU A 208 0.24 1.92 -10.12
N ALA A 209 -0.13 3.13 -9.69
CA ALA A 209 -0.59 4.31 -10.44
C ALA A 209 -0.35 5.57 -9.57
N GLU A 210 -0.34 6.79 -10.15
CA GLU A 210 0.28 7.96 -9.50
C GLU A 210 -0.70 9.01 -8.90
N GLY A 211 -0.49 9.39 -7.61
CA GLY A 211 -0.99 10.59 -6.89
C GLY A 211 -2.36 10.51 -6.14
N ALA A 212 -2.76 11.38 -5.19
CA ALA A 212 -2.08 12.25 -4.17
C ALA A 212 -3.13 12.90 -3.18
N ASP A 213 -2.76 13.19 -1.90
CA ASP A 213 -3.51 13.71 -0.67
C ASP A 213 -4.66 14.77 -0.78
N GLY A 214 -5.53 15.08 0.23
CA GLY A 214 -5.78 14.62 1.63
C GLY A 214 -6.53 15.65 2.57
N TYR A 215 -6.86 15.29 3.84
CA TYR A 215 -7.24 16.18 5.02
C TYR A 215 -8.65 16.90 5.00
N ASN A 216 -9.27 17.56 6.01
CA ASN A 216 -9.36 17.62 7.52
C ASN A 216 -10.69 18.43 7.91
N TYR A 217 -11.42 18.53 9.07
CA TYR A 217 -11.59 18.07 10.51
C TYR A 217 -13.04 18.58 10.99
N ASN A 218 -13.75 18.47 12.16
CA ASN A 218 -13.89 17.72 13.46
C ASN A 218 -14.82 18.59 14.41
N GLY A 219 -15.79 18.22 15.31
CA GLY A 219 -16.35 16.97 15.88
C GLY A 219 -17.90 16.87 16.19
N ASN A 220 -18.47 16.98 17.42
CA ASN A 220 -19.74 16.26 17.78
C ASN A 220 -21.01 17.05 18.25
N GLN A 221 -22.21 16.52 17.93
CA GLN A 221 -23.44 16.64 18.77
C GLN A 221 -24.55 15.56 18.56
N LEU A 222 -24.66 14.90 17.39
CA LEU A 222 -25.87 14.11 16.99
C LEU A 222 -26.14 12.79 17.75
N ILE A 223 -25.20 12.29 18.55
CA ILE A 223 -25.20 10.87 19.01
C ILE A 223 -26.31 10.56 20.03
N GLU A 224 -26.55 11.49 20.97
CA GLU A 224 -27.31 11.22 22.20
C GLU A 224 -28.81 10.90 21.97
N ASP A 225 -29.42 11.44 20.91
CA ASP A 225 -30.85 11.21 20.61
C ASP A 225 -31.13 9.82 20.02
N VAL A 226 -30.15 9.20 19.34
CA VAL A 226 -30.31 7.92 18.63
C VAL A 226 -30.11 6.73 19.57
N GLU A 227 -29.14 6.81 20.49
CA GLU A 227 -28.88 5.74 21.48
C GLU A 227 -30.05 5.50 22.45
N ARG A 228 -30.92 6.49 22.63
CA ARG A 228 -32.15 6.35 23.40
C ARG A 228 -33.14 5.40 22.72
N THR A 229 -33.28 5.46 21.40
CA THR A 229 -34.24 4.62 20.65
C THR A 229 -33.78 3.17 20.53
N PHE A 230 -32.47 2.92 20.43
CA PHE A 230 -31.92 1.55 20.37
C PHE A 230 -32.22 0.67 21.59
N LYS A 231 -32.55 1.28 22.74
CA LYS A 231 -32.90 0.56 23.97
C LYS A 231 -34.33 0.01 23.99
N GLU A 232 -35.15 0.30 22.97
CA GLU A 232 -36.54 -0.15 22.88
C GLU A 232 -36.74 -1.18 21.74
N GLY A 233 -36.52 -2.47 22.05
CA GLY A 233 -36.96 -3.57 21.19
C GLY A 233 -36.11 -3.83 19.93
N TRP A 234 -34.80 -3.60 20.02
CA TRP A 234 -33.80 -4.03 19.02
C TRP A 234 -32.88 -5.10 19.59
N ASP A 235 -32.45 -6.00 18.71
CA ASP A 235 -31.43 -7.03 18.94
C ASP A 235 -30.50 -7.11 17.72
N ALA A 236 -29.44 -7.93 17.79
CA ALA A 236 -28.47 -8.06 16.72
C ALA A 236 -29.09 -8.62 15.42
N GLU A 237 -29.96 -9.63 15.52
CA GLU A 237 -30.62 -10.23 14.35
C GLU A 237 -31.46 -9.17 13.61
N ARG A 238 -32.14 -8.30 14.34
CA ARG A 238 -32.89 -7.16 13.77
C ARG A 238 -31.98 -6.13 13.11
N ILE A 239 -30.82 -5.81 13.69
CA ILE A 239 -29.85 -4.89 13.07
C ILE A 239 -29.47 -5.40 11.67
N PHE A 240 -29.06 -6.67 11.54
CA PHE A 240 -28.71 -7.26 10.24
C PHE A 240 -29.93 -7.40 9.30
N LYS A 241 -31.16 -7.56 9.81
CA LYS A 241 -32.38 -7.62 8.96
C LYS A 241 -32.82 -6.28 8.40
N GLU A 242 -32.71 -5.20 9.16
CA GLU A 242 -32.99 -3.85 8.63
C GLU A 242 -31.89 -3.45 7.62
N ALA A 243 -30.64 -3.91 7.82
CA ALA A 243 -29.57 -3.79 6.83
C ALA A 243 -29.84 -4.62 5.54
N GLU A 244 -30.23 -5.90 5.63
CA GLU A 244 -30.65 -6.70 4.45
C GLU A 244 -31.74 -5.96 3.65
N LYS A 245 -32.75 -5.44 4.34
CA LYS A 245 -33.85 -4.67 3.77
C LYS A 245 -33.39 -3.36 3.12
N PHE A 246 -32.36 -2.69 3.65
CA PHE A 246 -31.72 -1.54 3.00
C PHE A 246 -31.09 -1.95 1.65
N PHE A 247 -30.29 -3.03 1.61
CA PHE A 247 -29.69 -3.52 0.37
C PHE A 247 -30.74 -3.96 -0.67
N VAL A 248 -31.77 -4.69 -0.24
CA VAL A 248 -32.88 -5.10 -1.10
C VAL A 248 -33.66 -3.89 -1.65
N SER A 249 -33.75 -2.79 -0.88
CA SER A 249 -34.41 -1.55 -1.34
C SER A 249 -33.68 -0.84 -2.50
N VAL A 250 -32.37 -1.07 -2.67
CA VAL A 250 -31.58 -0.57 -3.81
C VAL A 250 -31.41 -1.62 -4.93
N GLY A 251 -32.13 -2.76 -4.84
CA GLY A 251 -32.17 -3.78 -5.88
C GLY A 251 -31.09 -4.88 -5.79
N LEU A 252 -30.34 -4.93 -4.69
CA LEU A 252 -29.38 -6.01 -4.40
C LEU A 252 -30.09 -7.26 -3.83
N PRO A 253 -29.50 -8.46 -3.93
CA PRO A 253 -30.14 -9.70 -3.46
C PRO A 253 -30.31 -9.77 -1.94
N HIS A 254 -31.24 -10.61 -1.48
CA HIS A 254 -31.30 -11.07 -0.09
C HIS A 254 -30.07 -11.90 0.28
N MET A 255 -29.72 -11.95 1.56
CA MET A 255 -28.66 -12.84 2.06
C MET A 255 -29.02 -14.31 1.84
N THR A 256 -27.99 -15.16 1.78
CA THR A 256 -28.20 -16.61 1.62
C THR A 256 -28.78 -17.24 2.89
N GLN A 257 -29.45 -18.38 2.77
CA GLN A 257 -29.88 -19.14 3.94
C GLN A 257 -28.66 -19.65 4.76
N GLY A 258 -27.51 -19.86 4.10
CA GLY A 258 -26.24 -20.20 4.76
C GLY A 258 -25.74 -19.06 5.65
N PHE A 259 -25.75 -17.82 5.16
CA PHE A 259 -25.37 -16.63 5.93
C PHE A 259 -26.12 -16.55 7.26
N TRP A 260 -27.46 -16.65 7.22
CA TRP A 260 -28.29 -16.59 8.42
C TRP A 260 -28.14 -17.80 9.35
N GLY A 261 -27.77 -18.97 8.81
CA GLY A 261 -27.57 -20.19 9.61
C GLY A 261 -26.15 -20.37 10.20
N ASN A 262 -25.14 -19.73 9.60
CA ASN A 262 -23.72 -20.00 9.87
C ASN A 262 -22.97 -18.81 10.50
N SER A 263 -23.49 -17.58 10.43
CA SER A 263 -22.81 -16.38 10.93
C SER A 263 -22.78 -16.29 12.46
N MET A 264 -21.76 -15.63 13.00
CA MET A 264 -21.66 -15.30 14.42
C MET A 264 -21.99 -13.81 14.62
N LEU A 265 -23.29 -13.51 14.75
CA LEU A 265 -23.82 -12.15 14.85
C LEU A 265 -23.91 -11.63 16.31
N THR A 266 -23.54 -12.45 17.29
CA THR A 266 -23.45 -12.09 18.71
C THR A 266 -22.26 -12.79 19.35
N ASP A 267 -21.80 -12.28 20.50
CA ASP A 267 -21.03 -13.09 21.45
C ASP A 267 -21.87 -14.32 21.85
N PRO A 268 -21.34 -15.56 21.80
CA PRO A 268 -22.09 -16.76 22.17
C PRO A 268 -22.32 -16.92 23.68
N GLY A 269 -21.54 -16.26 24.54
CA GLY A 269 -21.72 -16.25 26.00
C GLY A 269 -21.53 -17.60 26.72
N ASP A 270 -21.02 -18.63 26.05
CA ASP A 270 -20.94 -20.02 26.52
C ASP A 270 -19.50 -20.44 26.90
N ASP A 271 -18.78 -19.55 27.58
CA ASP A 271 -17.34 -19.63 27.95
C ASP A 271 -16.36 -19.79 26.76
N ARG A 272 -16.84 -19.87 25.50
CA ARG A 272 -15.98 -19.87 24.31
C ARG A 272 -15.24 -18.54 24.16
N LYS A 273 -13.92 -18.63 24.00
CA LYS A 273 -13.11 -17.51 23.53
C LYS A 273 -13.31 -17.35 22.02
N VAL A 274 -13.59 -16.14 21.57
CA VAL A 274 -13.80 -15.80 20.16
C VAL A 274 -13.02 -14.54 19.78
N VAL A 275 -12.76 -14.34 18.49
CA VAL A 275 -12.28 -13.05 17.98
C VAL A 275 -13.51 -12.18 17.73
N CYS A 276 -13.72 -11.13 18.53
CA CYS A 276 -14.92 -10.28 18.42
C CYS A 276 -14.90 -9.26 17.27
N HIS A 277 -13.71 -8.93 16.75
CA HIS A 277 -13.52 -7.92 15.72
C HIS A 277 -14.40 -8.19 14.49
N PRO A 278 -15.20 -7.19 14.02
CA PRO A 278 -16.05 -7.31 12.84
C PRO A 278 -15.26 -7.81 11.64
N THR A 279 -15.80 -8.82 10.94
CA THR A 279 -15.27 -9.32 9.67
C THR A 279 -16.35 -10.05 8.87
N ALA A 280 -16.48 -9.70 7.59
CA ALA A 280 -17.11 -10.49 6.54
C ALA A 280 -16.16 -11.59 6.02
N TRP A 281 -16.74 -12.70 5.56
CA TRP A 281 -16.01 -13.88 5.07
C TRP A 281 -16.75 -14.51 3.88
N ASP A 282 -16.11 -14.55 2.71
CA ASP A 282 -16.38 -15.59 1.70
C ASP A 282 -15.54 -16.84 2.03
N LEU A 283 -16.19 -17.95 2.39
CA LEU A 283 -15.49 -19.24 2.54
C LEU A 283 -15.33 -19.95 1.17
N GLY A 284 -15.90 -19.39 0.11
CA GLY A 284 -16.09 -20.02 -1.19
C GLY A 284 -17.40 -20.79 -1.28
N LYS A 285 -17.76 -21.22 -2.50
CA LYS A 285 -18.91 -22.08 -2.80
C LYS A 285 -20.29 -21.52 -2.40
N GLY A 286 -20.38 -20.21 -2.12
CA GLY A 286 -21.61 -19.53 -1.72
C GLY A 286 -21.88 -19.51 -0.20
N ASP A 287 -20.90 -19.90 0.62
CA ASP A 287 -20.96 -19.86 2.08
C ASP A 287 -20.36 -18.55 2.61
N PHE A 288 -21.15 -17.47 2.53
CA PHE A 288 -20.79 -16.14 3.02
C PHE A 288 -21.24 -15.96 4.47
N ARG A 289 -20.41 -15.36 5.33
CA ARG A 289 -20.68 -15.23 6.77
C ARG A 289 -20.14 -13.92 7.36
N ILE A 290 -20.75 -13.42 8.42
CA ILE A 290 -20.21 -12.34 9.27
C ILE A 290 -19.87 -12.87 10.66
N LYS A 291 -18.72 -12.43 11.20
CA LYS A 291 -18.28 -12.65 12.58
C LYS A 291 -18.15 -11.30 13.28
N MET A 292 -19.06 -11.01 14.23
CA MET A 292 -19.13 -9.75 14.96
C MET A 292 -19.79 -9.95 16.33
N CYS A 293 -19.20 -9.43 17.41
CA CYS A 293 -19.83 -9.40 18.74
C CYS A 293 -20.77 -8.18 18.87
N THR A 294 -21.91 -8.19 18.18
CA THR A 294 -22.80 -7.03 18.03
C THR A 294 -23.51 -6.61 19.33
N LYS A 295 -22.93 -5.62 20.04
CA LYS A 295 -23.62 -4.77 21.02
C LYS A 295 -24.73 -3.97 20.31
N VAL A 296 -25.88 -3.72 20.94
CA VAL A 296 -26.99 -2.92 20.35
C VAL A 296 -26.69 -1.43 20.49
N THR A 297 -25.96 -0.86 19.53
CA THR A 297 -25.55 0.56 19.48
C THR A 297 -25.67 1.11 18.06
N MET A 298 -25.70 2.44 17.91
CA MET A 298 -25.74 3.10 16.59
C MET A 298 -24.50 2.78 15.75
N ASP A 299 -23.31 2.82 16.36
CA ASP A 299 -22.07 2.56 15.62
C ASP A 299 -22.02 1.09 15.14
N ASN A 300 -22.49 0.11 15.93
CA ASN A 300 -22.62 -1.28 15.47
C ASN A 300 -23.72 -1.50 14.43
N PHE A 301 -24.79 -0.69 14.44
CA PHE A 301 -25.78 -0.67 13.35
C PHE A 301 -25.16 -0.19 12.04
N LEU A 302 -24.25 0.78 12.09
CA LEU A 302 -23.48 1.22 10.92
C LEU A 302 -22.44 0.16 10.49
N THR A 303 -21.72 -0.46 11.42
CA THR A 303 -20.79 -1.57 11.12
C THR A 303 -21.52 -2.75 10.47
N ALA A 304 -22.74 -3.09 10.90
CA ALA A 304 -23.52 -4.14 10.23
C ALA A 304 -23.84 -3.80 8.76
N HIS A 305 -24.10 -2.53 8.43
CA HIS A 305 -24.24 -2.09 7.04
C HIS A 305 -22.91 -2.12 6.26
N HIS A 306 -21.78 -1.82 6.93
CA HIS A 306 -20.45 -1.93 6.34
C HIS A 306 -20.09 -3.38 6.00
N GLU A 307 -20.16 -4.29 6.97
CA GLU A 307 -19.82 -5.71 6.79
C GLU A 307 -20.74 -6.41 5.78
N MET A 308 -22.05 -6.10 5.78
CA MET A 308 -22.96 -6.61 4.76
C MET A 308 -22.69 -6.02 3.36
N GLY A 309 -22.05 -4.85 3.27
CA GLY A 309 -21.56 -4.29 2.02
C GLY A 309 -20.47 -5.16 1.38
N HIS A 310 -19.55 -5.71 2.19
CA HIS A 310 -18.60 -6.72 1.71
C HIS A 310 -19.33 -7.98 1.22
N ILE A 311 -20.23 -8.55 2.02
CA ILE A 311 -20.97 -9.78 1.66
C ILE A 311 -21.76 -9.61 0.34
N GLN A 312 -22.38 -8.45 0.12
CA GLN A 312 -23.05 -8.14 -1.15
C GLN A 312 -22.09 -8.07 -2.34
N TYR A 313 -20.86 -7.59 -2.13
CA TYR A 313 -19.83 -7.54 -3.16
C TYR A 313 -19.28 -8.95 -3.46
N ASP A 314 -19.02 -9.75 -2.41
CA ASP A 314 -18.61 -11.16 -2.49
C ASP A 314 -19.62 -11.98 -3.29
N MET A 315 -20.91 -11.85 -2.94
CA MET A 315 -22.02 -12.48 -3.67
C MET A 315 -22.10 -12.05 -5.13
N ALA A 316 -21.74 -10.80 -5.46
CA ALA A 316 -21.76 -10.30 -6.84
C ALA A 316 -20.60 -10.85 -7.69
N TYR A 317 -19.39 -10.97 -7.13
CA TYR A 317 -18.23 -11.52 -7.86
C TYR A 317 -18.07 -13.04 -7.75
N ALA A 318 -18.86 -13.74 -6.94
CA ALA A 318 -18.79 -15.21 -6.75
C ALA A 318 -18.85 -16.05 -8.04
N THR A 319 -19.38 -15.49 -9.14
CA THR A 319 -19.41 -16.16 -10.46
C THR A 319 -18.08 -16.08 -11.24
N GLN A 320 -17.11 -15.29 -10.78
CA GLN A 320 -15.78 -15.18 -11.39
C GLN A 320 -14.90 -16.42 -11.13
N PRO A 321 -13.83 -16.64 -11.92
CA PRO A 321 -12.77 -17.60 -11.58
C PRO A 321 -12.14 -17.31 -10.22
N PHE A 322 -11.65 -18.33 -9.51
CA PHE A 322 -11.19 -18.22 -8.11
C PHE A 322 -10.16 -17.09 -7.90
N LEU A 323 -9.15 -16.99 -8.76
CA LEU A 323 -8.09 -15.97 -8.67
C LEU A 323 -8.55 -14.54 -9.00
N LEU A 324 -9.82 -14.36 -9.38
CA LEU A 324 -10.47 -13.08 -9.65
C LEU A 324 -11.66 -12.82 -8.71
N ARG A 325 -11.84 -13.66 -7.67
CA ARG A 325 -12.78 -13.44 -6.57
C ARG A 325 -12.12 -12.63 -5.46
N ASN A 326 -12.07 -11.32 -5.67
CA ASN A 326 -11.64 -10.36 -4.67
C ASN A 326 -12.23 -9.00 -5.06
N GLY A 327 -12.13 -8.04 -4.15
CA GLY A 327 -12.28 -6.64 -4.46
C GLY A 327 -11.43 -6.24 -5.64
N ALA A 328 -11.91 -5.26 -6.39
CA ALA A 328 -11.12 -4.65 -7.44
C ALA A 328 -9.74 -4.26 -6.88
N ASN A 329 -9.62 -3.61 -5.72
CA ASN A 329 -8.41 -3.72 -4.89
C ASN A 329 -8.83 -3.89 -3.44
N GLU A 330 -7.86 -4.04 -2.53
CA GLU A 330 -8.13 -4.13 -1.09
C GLU A 330 -8.96 -2.94 -0.55
N GLY A 331 -8.83 -1.73 -1.13
CA GLY A 331 -9.63 -0.57 -0.74
C GLY A 331 -11.05 -0.51 -1.31
N PHE A 332 -11.38 -1.24 -2.39
CA PHE A 332 -12.73 -1.24 -2.98
C PHE A 332 -13.74 -1.96 -2.06
N HIS A 333 -13.30 -2.96 -1.29
CA HIS A 333 -14.14 -3.58 -0.26
C HIS A 333 -14.57 -2.56 0.79
N GLU A 334 -13.57 -1.91 1.40
CA GLU A 334 -13.79 -0.87 2.42
C GLU A 334 -14.65 0.26 1.86
N ALA A 335 -14.43 0.67 0.60
CA ALA A 335 -15.26 1.67 -0.07
C ALA A 335 -16.74 1.28 -0.16
N VAL A 336 -17.02 0.02 -0.54
CA VAL A 336 -18.39 -0.49 -0.71
C VAL A 336 -19.10 -0.64 0.65
N GLY A 337 -18.40 -1.07 1.70
CA GLY A 337 -18.97 -1.06 3.06
C GLY A 337 -19.29 0.37 3.54
N GLU A 338 -18.34 1.28 3.36
CA GLU A 338 -18.42 2.66 3.87
C GLU A 338 -19.54 3.50 3.25
N ILE A 339 -19.81 3.38 1.94
CA ILE A 339 -20.91 4.13 1.31
C ILE A 339 -22.29 3.67 1.80
N MET A 340 -22.42 2.41 2.22
CA MET A 340 -23.67 1.83 2.73
C MET A 340 -23.91 2.29 4.17
N SER A 341 -22.87 2.25 5.00
CA SER A 341 -22.82 2.87 6.32
C SER A 341 -23.19 4.36 6.28
N LEU A 342 -22.56 5.14 5.40
CA LEU A 342 -22.83 6.58 5.25
C LEU A 342 -24.29 6.87 4.86
N SER A 343 -24.89 6.05 4.00
CA SER A 343 -26.29 6.18 3.59
C SER A 343 -27.26 5.83 4.73
N ALA A 344 -26.99 4.75 5.47
CA ALA A 344 -27.76 4.32 6.64
C ALA A 344 -27.67 5.33 7.80
N ALA A 345 -26.56 6.06 7.93
CA ALA A 345 -26.37 7.11 8.93
C ALA A 345 -27.22 8.37 8.70
N THR A 346 -27.87 8.54 7.53
CA THR A 346 -28.60 9.78 7.22
C THR A 346 -29.86 9.94 8.09
N PRO A 347 -30.17 11.16 8.61
CA PRO A 347 -31.37 11.38 9.41
C PRO A 347 -32.67 10.98 8.68
N LYS A 348 -32.72 11.21 7.36
CA LYS A 348 -33.79 10.75 6.46
C LYS A 348 -33.97 9.23 6.48
N HIS A 349 -32.90 8.44 6.45
CA HIS A 349 -33.00 6.98 6.57
C HIS A 349 -33.48 6.58 7.97
N LEU A 350 -32.83 7.10 9.03
CA LEU A 350 -33.15 6.79 10.42
C LEU A 350 -34.60 7.11 10.81
N LYS A 351 -35.18 8.19 10.26
CA LYS A 351 -36.62 8.49 10.37
C LYS A 351 -37.50 7.42 9.73
N SER A 352 -37.12 6.90 8.56
CA SER A 352 -37.93 5.95 7.80
C SER A 352 -37.97 4.55 8.42
N ILE A 353 -36.94 4.19 9.20
CA ILE A 353 -36.91 2.96 10.02
C ILE A 353 -37.31 3.19 11.50
N GLY A 354 -37.70 4.41 11.87
CA GLY A 354 -38.21 4.75 13.21
C GLY A 354 -37.15 4.91 14.32
N LEU A 355 -35.86 4.98 13.97
CA LEU A 355 -34.79 5.28 14.94
C LEU A 355 -34.73 6.77 15.32
N LEU A 356 -35.16 7.67 14.43
CA LEU A 356 -35.38 9.09 14.73
C LEU A 356 -36.88 9.45 14.75
N PRO A 357 -37.33 10.34 15.65
CA PRO A 357 -38.72 10.81 15.69
C PRO A 357 -39.17 11.47 14.38
N SER A 358 -40.44 11.27 14.00
CA SER A 358 -41.02 11.88 12.79
C SER A 358 -41.14 13.41 12.84
N ASN A 359 -41.03 14.00 14.04
CA ASN A 359 -40.97 15.44 14.28
C ASN A 359 -39.53 15.98 14.48
N PHE A 360 -38.49 15.16 14.27
CA PHE A 360 -37.11 15.65 14.21
C PHE A 360 -36.97 16.55 12.98
N HIS A 361 -36.67 17.83 13.17
CA HIS A 361 -36.37 18.74 12.07
C HIS A 361 -34.88 18.74 11.79
N GLU A 362 -34.52 18.67 10.51
CA GLU A 362 -33.15 18.92 10.04
C GLU A 362 -33.01 20.43 9.81
N ASP A 363 -31.99 21.01 10.43
CA ASP A 363 -31.63 22.43 10.37
C ASP A 363 -30.11 22.59 10.22
N ASN A 364 -29.64 23.81 10.01
CA ASN A 364 -28.21 24.06 9.76
C ASN A 364 -27.32 23.63 10.96
N GLU A 365 -27.82 23.65 12.19
CA GLU A 365 -27.06 23.25 13.38
C GLU A 365 -26.92 21.73 13.44
N THR A 366 -28.00 20.98 13.17
CA THR A 366 -27.98 19.51 13.08
C THR A 366 -27.25 18.98 11.84
N GLU A 367 -27.32 19.68 10.70
CA GLU A 367 -26.52 19.36 9.50
C GLU A 367 -25.01 19.56 9.77
N ILE A 368 -24.64 20.71 10.36
CA ILE A 368 -23.28 20.93 10.84
C ILE A 368 -22.88 19.78 11.76
N ASN A 369 -23.63 19.52 12.83
CA ASN A 369 -23.30 18.46 13.81
C ASN A 369 -23.22 17.03 13.23
N PHE A 370 -23.85 16.75 12.08
CA PHE A 370 -23.68 15.51 11.33
C PHE A 370 -22.36 15.48 10.57
N LEU A 371 -22.08 16.50 9.74
CA LEU A 371 -20.84 16.61 8.94
C LEU A 371 -19.60 16.62 9.85
N LEU A 372 -19.72 17.32 10.97
CA LEU A 372 -18.75 17.45 12.05
C LEU A 372 -18.42 16.05 12.63
N LYS A 373 -19.42 15.17 12.88
CA LYS A 373 -19.21 13.77 13.33
C LYS A 373 -18.56 12.94 12.23
N GLN A 374 -19.03 13.04 10.99
CA GLN A 374 -18.45 12.33 9.85
C GLN A 374 -16.96 12.66 9.67
N ALA A 375 -16.58 13.92 9.86
CA ALA A 375 -15.20 14.36 9.80
C ALA A 375 -14.33 13.71 10.89
N LEU A 376 -14.82 13.52 12.12
CA LEU A 376 -14.06 12.81 13.16
C LEU A 376 -13.64 11.41 12.72
N THR A 377 -14.59 10.63 12.19
CA THR A 377 -14.35 9.24 11.77
C THR A 377 -13.53 9.16 10.49
N ILE A 378 -14.03 9.77 9.40
CA ILE A 378 -13.42 9.65 8.06
C ILE A 378 -12.09 10.39 8.02
N VAL A 379 -12.11 11.67 8.42
CA VAL A 379 -11.03 12.61 8.15
C VAL A 379 -9.97 12.58 9.27
N GLY A 380 -10.39 12.45 10.53
CA GLY A 380 -9.47 12.30 11.67
C GLY A 380 -8.61 11.03 11.60
N THR A 381 -9.09 10.02 10.86
CA THR A 381 -8.34 8.80 10.56
C THR A 381 -7.23 9.02 9.51
N LEU A 382 -7.36 9.97 8.57
CA LEU A 382 -6.42 10.11 7.44
C LEU A 382 -4.95 10.34 7.88
N PRO A 383 -4.61 11.31 8.77
CA PRO A 383 -3.22 11.53 9.16
C PRO A 383 -2.65 10.34 9.93
N PHE A 384 -3.49 9.65 10.72
CA PHE A 384 -3.10 8.44 11.45
C PHE A 384 -2.81 7.26 10.52
N THR A 385 -3.69 7.01 9.54
CA THR A 385 -3.52 5.97 8.51
C THR A 385 -2.26 6.19 7.69
N TYR A 386 -2.06 7.41 7.18
CA TYR A 386 -0.87 7.79 6.43
C TYR A 386 0.41 7.63 7.27
N MET A 387 0.41 8.12 8.51
CA MET A 387 1.55 8.00 9.42
C MET A 387 1.90 6.54 9.73
N LEU A 388 0.89 5.69 9.99
CA LEU A 388 1.08 4.28 10.30
C LEU A 388 1.69 3.51 9.13
N GLU A 389 1.15 3.65 7.91
CA GLU A 389 1.71 2.97 6.75
C GLU A 389 3.09 3.51 6.37
N LYS A 390 3.31 4.83 6.44
CA LYS A 390 4.63 5.44 6.23
C LYS A 390 5.67 4.87 7.21
N TRP A 391 5.32 4.70 8.48
CA TRP A 391 6.20 4.06 9.48
C TRP A 391 6.47 2.59 9.12
N ARG A 392 5.43 1.81 8.80
CA ARG A 392 5.58 0.39 8.39
C ARG A 392 6.47 0.24 7.16
N TRP A 393 6.29 1.08 6.13
CA TRP A 393 7.10 1.03 4.91
C TRP A 393 8.56 1.37 5.19
N MET A 394 8.83 2.38 6.02
CA MET A 394 10.19 2.73 6.44
C MET A 394 10.84 1.62 7.30
N VAL A 395 10.07 0.91 8.12
CA VAL A 395 10.52 -0.28 8.85
C VAL A 395 10.82 -1.46 7.90
N PHE A 396 9.92 -1.79 6.97
CA PHE A 396 10.14 -2.88 6.01
C PHE A 396 11.35 -2.60 5.10
N LYS A 397 11.51 -1.36 4.62
CA LYS A 397 12.66 -0.91 3.82
C LYS A 397 13.97 -0.86 4.61
N GLY A 398 13.91 -0.83 5.94
CA GLY A 398 15.07 -0.75 6.84
C GLY A 398 15.62 0.67 7.05
N ASP A 399 14.85 1.71 6.70
CA ASP A 399 15.21 3.11 6.95
C ASP A 399 15.18 3.46 8.45
N ILE A 400 14.39 2.73 9.24
CA ILE A 400 14.33 2.85 10.71
C ILE A 400 14.95 1.59 11.34
N PRO A 401 16.17 1.68 11.93
CA PRO A 401 16.75 0.60 12.73
C PRO A 401 15.81 0.22 13.88
N LYS A 402 15.83 -1.06 14.29
CA LYS A 402 14.97 -1.56 15.37
C LYS A 402 15.23 -0.87 16.71
N GLU A 403 16.45 -0.40 16.94
CA GLU A 403 16.86 0.41 18.08
C GLU A 403 16.29 1.86 18.07
N LYS A 404 15.41 2.20 17.11
CA LYS A 404 14.75 3.51 16.95
C LYS A 404 13.27 3.39 16.53
N TRP A 405 12.66 2.22 16.65
CA TRP A 405 11.28 1.99 16.20
C TRP A 405 10.25 2.86 16.93
N MET A 406 10.33 2.93 18.27
CA MET A 406 9.46 3.76 19.10
C MET A 406 9.87 5.24 19.07
N GLU A 407 11.18 5.53 19.00
CA GLU A 407 11.69 6.89 18.79
C GLU A 407 11.04 7.54 17.56
N LYS A 408 11.09 6.85 16.40
CA LYS A 408 10.53 7.37 15.14
C LYS A 408 9.00 7.28 15.06
N TRP A 409 8.38 6.29 15.69
CA TRP A 409 6.91 6.23 15.80
C TRP A 409 6.35 7.50 16.45
N TRP A 410 6.88 7.88 17.61
CA TRP A 410 6.39 9.05 18.33
C TRP A 410 6.86 10.38 17.74
N GLU A 411 8.03 10.43 17.09
CA GLU A 411 8.43 11.58 16.24
C GLU A 411 7.40 11.84 15.13
N MET A 412 7.12 10.83 14.30
CA MET A 412 6.18 10.92 13.19
C MET A 412 4.74 11.20 13.66
N LYS A 413 4.33 10.65 14.81
CA LYS A 413 2.98 10.88 15.36
C LYS A 413 2.77 12.30 15.87
N ARG A 414 3.81 12.93 16.44
CA ARG A 414 3.79 14.36 16.79
C ARG A 414 3.78 15.26 15.55
N GLU A 415 4.60 14.94 14.55
CA GLU A 415 4.74 15.76 13.33
C GLU A 415 3.51 15.68 12.42
N ILE A 416 3.03 14.47 12.12
CA ILE A 416 2.01 14.21 11.07
C ILE A 416 0.59 14.21 11.66
N VAL A 417 0.40 13.65 12.86
CA VAL A 417 -0.93 13.50 13.47
C VAL A 417 -1.20 14.60 14.51
N GLY A 418 -0.17 15.34 14.95
CA GLY A 418 -0.30 16.35 16.01
C GLY A 418 -0.56 15.77 17.41
N VAL A 419 -0.29 14.47 17.62
CA VAL A 419 -0.59 13.75 18.87
C VAL A 419 0.70 13.37 19.59
N VAL A 420 0.76 13.65 20.89
CA VAL A 420 1.88 13.31 21.79
C VAL A 420 1.53 12.10 22.68
N GLU A 421 2.54 11.35 23.09
CA GLU A 421 2.44 10.32 24.12
C GLU A 421 2.21 10.92 25.51
N PRO A 422 1.38 10.30 26.38
CA PRO A 422 1.22 10.76 27.76
C PRO A 422 2.40 10.35 28.67
N LEU A 423 3.16 9.32 28.26
CA LEU A 423 4.33 8.76 28.95
C LEU A 423 5.40 8.41 27.89
N PRO A 424 6.70 8.61 28.17
CA PRO A 424 7.76 8.30 27.21
C PRO A 424 7.99 6.78 27.11
N HIS A 425 7.90 6.23 25.90
CA HIS A 425 8.09 4.79 25.64
C HIS A 425 9.50 4.51 25.10
N ASP A 426 10.13 3.45 25.60
CA ASP A 426 11.42 2.96 25.10
C ASP A 426 11.24 1.80 24.11
N GLU A 427 12.34 1.30 23.56
CA GLU A 427 12.32 0.20 22.57
C GLU A 427 11.94 -1.18 23.15
N THR A 428 11.53 -1.28 24.41
CA THR A 428 10.82 -2.49 24.90
C THR A 428 9.37 -2.53 24.42
N TYR A 429 8.77 -1.37 24.10
CA TYR A 429 7.40 -1.25 23.59
C TYR A 429 7.31 -1.55 22.09
N CYS A 430 6.09 -1.87 21.65
CA CYS A 430 5.71 -1.93 20.24
C CYS A 430 4.27 -1.40 20.06
N ASP A 431 4.10 -0.10 20.29
CA ASP A 431 2.80 0.57 20.24
C ASP A 431 2.02 0.41 18.91
N PRO A 432 2.67 0.32 17.72
CA PRO A 432 1.98 0.00 16.47
C PRO A 432 1.37 -1.40 16.49
N ALA A 433 2.08 -2.40 17.02
CA ALA A 433 1.60 -3.79 17.09
C ALA A 433 0.42 -3.95 18.06
N ALA A 434 0.27 -3.05 19.04
CA ALA A 434 -0.91 -2.94 19.90
C ALA A 434 -2.19 -2.44 19.18
N LEU A 435 -2.20 -2.46 17.84
CA LEU A 435 -3.34 -2.28 16.93
C LEU A 435 -3.63 -3.59 16.18
N PHE A 436 -4.92 -3.94 16.02
CA PHE A 436 -5.34 -5.20 15.37
C PHE A 436 -4.68 -5.43 14.01
N HIS A 437 -4.75 -4.45 13.11
CA HIS A 437 -4.26 -4.54 11.74
C HIS A 437 -2.74 -4.79 11.64
N VAL A 438 -1.97 -4.35 12.64
CA VAL A 438 -0.52 -4.50 12.65
C VAL A 438 -0.12 -5.87 13.21
N SER A 439 -0.76 -6.32 14.29
CA SER A 439 -0.55 -7.66 14.88
C SER A 439 -1.15 -8.81 14.06
N ASN A 440 -2.11 -8.54 13.17
CA ASN A 440 -2.78 -9.52 12.32
C ASN A 440 -2.39 -9.41 10.83
N ASP A 441 -1.25 -8.78 10.51
CA ASP A 441 -0.65 -8.77 9.15
C ASP A 441 -1.54 -8.22 8.03
N TYR A 442 -2.43 -7.29 8.39
CA TYR A 442 -3.27 -6.59 7.43
C TYR A 442 -2.60 -5.30 6.93
N SER A 443 -2.63 -5.07 5.62
CA SER A 443 -2.40 -3.73 5.04
C SER A 443 -3.41 -2.73 5.59
N PHE A 444 -2.95 -1.53 5.94
CA PHE A 444 -3.80 -0.43 6.41
C PHE A 444 -4.00 0.67 5.35
N ILE A 445 -3.28 0.62 4.21
CA ILE A 445 -3.40 1.65 3.16
C ILE A 445 -4.72 1.55 2.37
N ARG A 446 -5.38 0.38 2.41
CA ARG A 446 -6.79 0.17 1.95
C ARG A 446 -7.76 1.24 2.44
N ASN A 447 -7.57 1.72 3.67
CA ASN A 447 -8.44 2.71 4.32
C ASN A 447 -8.35 4.08 3.63
N MET A 448 -7.29 4.30 2.85
CA MET A 448 -6.95 5.53 2.14
C MET A 448 -7.12 5.42 0.62
N LEU A 449 -6.91 4.24 0.02
CA LEU A 449 -6.81 4.05 -1.43
C LEU A 449 -7.89 3.09 -1.99
N ARG A 450 -9.09 3.64 -2.19
CA ARG A 450 -10.35 2.90 -2.43
C ARG A 450 -10.54 2.28 -3.85
N LEU A 451 -9.49 2.07 -4.67
CA LEU A 451 -9.53 1.72 -6.13
C LEU A 451 -8.28 0.87 -6.60
N GLY A 452 -8.24 -0.19 -7.46
CA GLY A 452 -9.18 -1.10 -8.20
C GLY A 452 -8.47 -2.06 -9.25
N LYS A 453 -9.07 -3.21 -9.71
CA LYS A 453 -8.44 -4.22 -10.65
C LYS A 453 -9.35 -5.19 -11.43
N SER A 454 -10.69 -5.23 -11.30
CA SER A 454 -11.53 -6.09 -12.17
C SER A 454 -11.50 -5.63 -13.64
N GLU A 455 -11.30 -4.33 -13.82
CA GLU A 455 -10.62 -3.68 -14.94
C GLU A 455 -9.50 -2.77 -14.37
N PRO A 456 -8.67 -2.07 -15.15
CA PRO A 456 -7.82 -1.02 -14.57
C PRO A 456 -8.69 -0.10 -13.72
N TRP A 457 -8.24 0.26 -12.51
CA TRP A 457 -9.10 0.91 -11.53
C TRP A 457 -9.80 2.17 -12.04
N THR A 458 -9.11 2.93 -12.88
CA THR A 458 -9.61 4.11 -13.56
C THR A 458 -10.83 3.85 -14.44
N LEU A 459 -10.99 2.64 -14.98
CA LEU A 459 -12.16 2.21 -15.77
C LEU A 459 -13.32 1.74 -14.87
N ALA A 460 -13.02 1.06 -13.76
CA ALA A 460 -14.03 0.71 -12.76
C ALA A 460 -14.59 1.98 -12.07
N LEU A 461 -13.72 2.96 -11.82
CA LEU A 461 -14.04 4.31 -11.39
C LEU A 461 -14.90 5.04 -12.43
N GLU A 462 -14.47 5.11 -13.69
CA GLU A 462 -15.19 5.78 -14.78
C GLU A 462 -16.63 5.27 -14.95
N ASN A 463 -16.85 3.96 -14.82
CA ASN A 463 -18.19 3.36 -14.89
C ASN A 463 -19.12 3.76 -13.73
N VAL A 464 -18.61 4.33 -12.63
CA VAL A 464 -19.37 4.73 -11.44
C VAL A 464 -19.44 6.25 -11.28
N VAL A 465 -18.34 6.98 -11.52
CA VAL A 465 -18.24 8.44 -11.30
C VAL A 465 -18.09 9.26 -12.59
N GLY A 466 -17.92 8.61 -13.75
CA GLY A 466 -17.80 9.29 -15.05
C GLY A 466 -16.43 9.91 -15.35
N ALA A 467 -15.42 9.71 -14.50
CA ALA A 467 -14.07 10.27 -14.64
C ALA A 467 -12.98 9.23 -14.36
N ARG A 468 -11.78 9.42 -14.93
CA ARG A 468 -10.62 8.53 -14.75
C ARG A 468 -9.58 9.05 -13.75
N ASN A 469 -9.49 10.37 -13.58
CA ASN A 469 -8.58 11.08 -12.67
C ASN A 469 -9.37 12.15 -11.88
N MET A 470 -8.81 12.61 -10.75
CA MET A 470 -9.25 13.82 -10.06
C MET A 470 -8.42 15.03 -10.55
N ASP A 471 -8.78 15.57 -11.71
CA ASP A 471 -8.13 16.77 -12.26
C ASP A 471 -8.65 18.04 -11.56
N TYR A 472 -7.73 18.86 -11.02
CA TYR A 472 -8.03 20.15 -10.40
C TYR A 472 -8.25 21.24 -11.46
N GLU A 473 -9.48 21.73 -11.59
CA GLU A 473 -9.84 22.76 -12.58
C GLU A 473 -9.61 24.18 -12.04
N TRP A 474 -8.61 24.88 -12.59
CA TRP A 474 -8.32 26.28 -12.24
C TRP A 474 -9.47 27.21 -12.67
N ASN A 475 -10.26 27.65 -11.69
CA ASN A 475 -11.47 28.44 -11.88
C ASN A 475 -11.36 29.82 -11.17
N ASP A 476 -12.43 30.62 -11.21
CA ASP A 476 -12.43 31.97 -10.62
C ASP A 476 -12.19 32.00 -9.10
N ASN A 477 -12.50 30.92 -8.37
CA ASN A 477 -12.20 30.80 -6.94
C ASN A 477 -10.69 30.65 -6.70
N GLU A 478 -9.99 29.85 -7.51
CA GLU A 478 -8.53 29.71 -7.44
C GLU A 478 -7.83 31.02 -7.83
N MET A 479 -8.38 31.73 -8.81
CA MET A 479 -7.94 33.07 -9.16
C MET A 479 -8.21 34.09 -8.03
N TYR A 480 -9.26 33.92 -7.22
CA TYR A 480 -9.48 34.72 -5.99
C TYR A 480 -8.45 34.35 -4.91
N LEU A 481 -8.24 33.06 -4.64
CA LEU A 481 -7.28 32.54 -3.66
C LEU A 481 -5.84 32.97 -3.99
N PHE A 482 -5.45 32.98 -5.26
CA PHE A 482 -4.16 33.49 -5.72
C PHE A 482 -3.97 34.95 -5.34
N ARG A 483 -4.95 35.80 -5.69
CA ARG A 483 -4.92 37.24 -5.37
C ARG A 483 -4.92 37.47 -3.86
N ALA A 484 -5.68 36.71 -3.08
CA ALA A 484 -5.66 36.78 -1.62
C ALA A 484 -4.27 36.42 -1.03
N THR A 485 -3.62 35.41 -1.60
CA THR A 485 -2.31 34.91 -1.13
C THR A 485 -1.17 35.85 -1.50
N VAL A 486 -1.21 36.46 -2.70
CA VAL A 486 -0.28 37.54 -3.07
C VAL A 486 -0.51 38.79 -2.20
N ALA A 487 -1.76 39.18 -1.94
CA ALA A 487 -2.07 40.30 -1.04
C ALA A 487 -1.55 40.05 0.40
N TYR A 488 -1.67 38.81 0.90
CA TYR A 488 -1.04 38.39 2.15
C TYR A 488 0.49 38.54 2.12
N ALA A 489 1.15 38.06 1.05
CA ALA A 489 2.60 38.18 0.90
C ALA A 489 3.08 39.65 0.91
N MET A 490 2.34 40.53 0.22
CA MET A 490 2.60 41.98 0.24
C MET A 490 2.43 42.58 1.65
N ARG A 491 1.35 42.25 2.37
CA ARG A 491 1.14 42.68 3.78
C ARG A 491 2.30 42.26 4.68
N VAL A 492 2.75 41.00 4.57
CA VAL A 492 3.85 40.44 5.38
C VAL A 492 5.18 41.13 5.07
N TYR A 493 5.49 41.36 3.79
CA TYR A 493 6.71 42.06 3.37
C TYR A 493 6.74 43.51 3.85
N PHE A 494 5.65 44.28 3.65
CA PHE A 494 5.60 45.68 4.11
C PHE A 494 5.68 45.79 5.63
N ALA A 495 5.00 44.88 6.37
CA ALA A 495 5.08 44.86 7.83
C ALA A 495 6.48 44.52 8.36
N LYS A 496 7.19 43.55 7.75
CA LYS A 496 8.49 43.06 8.24
C LYS A 496 9.70 43.84 7.71
N ASN A 497 9.74 44.13 6.41
CA ASN A 497 10.91 44.73 5.75
C ASN A 497 10.80 46.25 5.59
N LYS A 498 9.58 46.81 5.49
CA LYS A 498 9.34 48.25 5.38
C LYS A 498 8.88 48.90 6.69
N THR A 499 8.55 48.09 7.72
CA THR A 499 7.92 48.53 8.98
C THR A 499 6.64 49.37 8.78
N GLN A 500 5.88 49.06 7.73
CA GLN A 500 4.65 49.78 7.36
C GLN A 500 3.45 48.83 7.32
N THR A 501 2.35 49.22 7.97
CA THR A 501 1.10 48.45 7.95
C THR A 501 0.26 48.88 6.75
N VAL A 502 0.47 48.25 5.60
CA VAL A 502 -0.28 48.50 4.35
C VAL A 502 -1.28 47.36 4.12
N LEU A 503 -2.57 47.69 4.02
CA LEU A 503 -3.68 46.72 3.97
C LEU A 503 -4.06 46.33 2.54
N PHE A 504 -3.13 45.73 1.79
CA PHE A 504 -3.39 45.24 0.42
C PHE A 504 -4.59 44.30 0.36
N GLY A 505 -5.55 44.60 -0.51
CA GLY A 505 -6.74 43.79 -0.77
C GLY A 505 -6.57 42.79 -1.92
N VAL A 506 -7.60 41.96 -2.15
CA VAL A 506 -7.70 41.12 -3.36
C VAL A 506 -7.87 42.00 -4.61
N GLU A 507 -8.59 43.10 -4.42
CA GLU A 507 -8.82 44.17 -5.38
C GLU A 507 -7.54 44.90 -5.82
N ASP A 508 -6.46 44.87 -5.02
CA ASP A 508 -5.18 45.52 -5.37
C ASP A 508 -4.31 44.64 -6.28
N ILE A 509 -4.61 43.33 -6.39
CA ILE A 509 -3.88 42.40 -7.25
C ILE A 509 -4.57 42.32 -8.62
N ARG A 510 -4.02 43.05 -9.59
CA ARG A 510 -4.55 43.16 -10.95
C ARG A 510 -3.94 42.07 -11.82
N VAL A 511 -4.79 41.30 -12.49
CA VAL A 511 -4.39 40.16 -13.35
C VAL A 511 -4.75 40.45 -14.80
N SER A 512 -3.87 40.09 -15.74
CA SER A 512 -4.08 40.24 -17.18
C SER A 512 -3.58 39.02 -17.97
N ASP A 513 -3.92 38.97 -19.26
CA ASP A 513 -3.36 38.03 -20.24
C ASP A 513 -3.63 36.54 -20.04
N LEU A 514 -4.56 36.17 -19.14
CA LEU A 514 -4.93 34.78 -18.81
C LEU A 514 -5.07 33.88 -20.05
N LYS A 515 -4.35 32.75 -20.03
CA LYS A 515 -4.34 31.71 -21.09
C LYS A 515 -4.92 30.39 -20.58
N PRO A 516 -5.43 29.52 -21.47
CA PRO A 516 -5.92 28.17 -21.11
C PRO A 516 -4.90 27.25 -20.44
N ARG A 517 -3.59 27.53 -20.52
CA ARG A 517 -2.53 26.78 -19.81
C ARG A 517 -2.19 27.39 -18.44
N VAL A 518 -3.19 27.98 -17.76
CA VAL A 518 -3.07 28.64 -16.45
C VAL A 518 -1.84 29.56 -16.37
N SER A 519 -1.68 30.45 -17.35
CA SER A 519 -0.63 31.47 -17.36
C SER A 519 -1.22 32.86 -17.52
N PHE A 520 -0.77 33.79 -16.70
CA PHE A 520 -1.28 35.16 -16.62
C PHE A 520 -0.19 36.10 -16.10
N ASN A 521 -0.31 37.38 -16.42
CA ASN A 521 0.49 38.44 -15.80
C ASN A 521 -0.25 38.97 -14.57
N PHE A 522 0.47 39.48 -13.56
CA PHE A 522 -0.15 40.27 -12.49
C PHE A 522 0.72 41.44 -12.06
N PHE A 523 0.09 42.47 -11.49
CA PHE A 523 0.74 43.60 -10.83
C PHE A 523 -0.06 44.05 -9.61
N VAL A 524 0.59 44.80 -8.72
CA VAL A 524 0.01 45.24 -7.43
C VAL A 524 -0.17 46.75 -7.44
N THR A 525 -1.34 47.24 -7.05
CA THR A 525 -1.58 48.67 -6.78
C THR A 525 -1.50 48.99 -5.29
N SER A 526 -1.22 50.25 -4.98
CA SER A 526 -1.32 50.81 -3.64
C SER A 526 -2.79 50.86 -3.20
N PRO A 527 -3.14 50.46 -1.95
CA PRO A 527 -4.54 50.38 -1.53
C PRO A 527 -5.26 51.72 -1.70
N GLN A 528 -6.46 51.67 -2.30
CA GLN A 528 -7.29 52.84 -2.61
C GLN A 528 -6.67 53.83 -3.65
N ASN A 529 -5.49 53.56 -4.20
CA ASN A 529 -4.83 54.41 -5.22
C ASN A 529 -4.36 53.59 -6.44
N VAL A 530 -5.28 53.36 -7.37
CA VAL A 530 -5.05 52.56 -8.59
C VAL A 530 -3.97 53.15 -9.52
N SER A 531 -3.63 54.43 -9.38
CA SER A 531 -2.57 55.10 -10.16
C SER A 531 -1.15 54.85 -9.63
N ASP A 532 -1.02 54.30 -8.42
CA ASP A 532 0.26 54.01 -7.75
C ASP A 532 0.53 52.51 -7.81
N ILE A 533 1.41 52.10 -8.73
CA ILE A 533 1.75 50.69 -8.99
C ILE A 533 3.02 50.35 -8.20
N ILE A 534 2.94 49.32 -7.36
CA ILE A 534 4.07 48.89 -6.53
C ILE A 534 5.21 48.37 -7.44
N PRO A 535 6.47 48.82 -7.25
CA PRO A 535 7.58 48.41 -8.09
C PRO A 535 7.80 46.89 -8.13
N ARG A 536 8.04 46.35 -9.34
CA ARG A 536 8.19 44.89 -9.58
C ARG A 536 9.18 44.21 -8.64
N ASN A 537 10.30 44.85 -8.31
CA ASN A 537 11.31 44.31 -7.40
C ASN A 537 10.77 44.09 -5.97
N GLU A 538 9.86 44.94 -5.48
CA GLU A 538 9.26 44.77 -4.15
C GLU A 538 8.21 43.66 -4.15
N VAL A 539 7.49 43.48 -5.25
CA VAL A 539 6.59 42.33 -5.47
C VAL A 539 7.38 41.03 -5.56
N GLU A 540 8.52 41.01 -6.27
CA GLU A 540 9.42 39.84 -6.35
C GLU A 540 10.01 39.47 -4.99
N GLU A 541 10.43 40.45 -4.18
CA GLU A 541 10.90 40.20 -2.82
C GLU A 541 9.76 39.70 -1.90
N ALA A 542 8.55 40.26 -1.99
CA ALA A 542 7.41 39.83 -1.19
C ALA A 542 6.96 38.39 -1.51
N VAL A 543 6.91 38.05 -2.80
CA VAL A 543 6.65 36.68 -3.27
C VAL A 543 7.76 35.74 -2.82
N ARG A 544 9.05 36.10 -2.99
CA ARG A 544 10.18 35.28 -2.54
C ARG A 544 10.15 35.05 -1.02
N PHE A 545 9.82 36.08 -0.24
CA PHE A 545 9.72 36.00 1.22
C PHE A 545 8.60 35.06 1.69
N SER A 546 7.52 34.95 0.92
CA SER A 546 6.35 34.13 1.24
C SER A 546 6.27 32.85 0.41
N ARG A 547 7.33 32.49 -0.30
CA ARG A 547 7.30 31.53 -1.43
C ARG A 547 6.76 30.15 -1.06
N GLY A 548 7.31 29.54 0.00
CA GLY A 548 6.81 28.26 0.51
C GLY A 548 5.32 28.33 0.85
N ARG A 549 4.88 29.43 1.49
CA ARG A 549 3.47 29.62 1.84
C ARG A 549 2.54 29.86 0.64
N ILE A 550 3.05 30.34 -0.48
CA ILE A 550 2.29 30.43 -1.74
C ILE A 550 2.15 29.03 -2.34
N ASN A 551 3.25 28.28 -2.40
CA ASN A 551 3.32 26.90 -2.86
C ASN A 551 2.36 25.98 -2.05
N ASP A 552 2.43 26.03 -0.71
CA ASP A 552 1.56 25.31 0.24
C ASP A 552 0.06 25.47 -0.06
N VAL A 553 -0.37 26.68 -0.45
CA VAL A 553 -1.80 27.03 -0.61
C VAL A 553 -2.42 26.42 -1.87
N PHE A 554 -1.60 26.08 -2.87
CA PHE A 554 -2.05 25.44 -4.12
C PHE A 554 -1.65 23.97 -4.24
N GLY A 555 -0.93 23.41 -3.25
CA GLY A 555 -0.34 22.07 -3.35
C GLY A 555 0.73 21.94 -4.44
N LEU A 556 1.31 23.06 -4.89
CA LEU A 556 2.28 23.12 -5.97
C LEU A 556 3.70 23.31 -5.42
N ASP A 557 4.70 22.88 -6.19
CA ASP A 557 6.12 23.06 -5.88
C ASP A 557 6.78 24.15 -6.74
N ASP A 558 8.08 24.38 -6.55
CA ASP A 558 8.83 25.36 -7.34
C ASP A 558 9.00 24.99 -8.83
N ASN A 559 8.70 23.75 -9.23
CA ASN A 559 8.74 23.29 -10.62
C ASN A 559 7.39 23.46 -11.33
N SER A 560 6.29 23.40 -10.57
CA SER A 560 4.91 23.46 -11.08
C SER A 560 4.27 24.85 -10.95
N LEU A 561 4.73 25.70 -10.01
CA LEU A 561 4.30 27.10 -9.86
C LEU A 561 5.43 28.11 -10.15
N GLU A 562 5.91 28.16 -11.39
CA GLU A 562 6.98 29.09 -11.79
C GLU A 562 6.53 30.57 -11.77
N PHE A 563 7.35 31.47 -11.20
CA PHE A 563 7.19 32.92 -11.33
C PHE A 563 8.38 33.48 -12.12
N LEU A 564 8.15 33.87 -13.38
CA LEU A 564 9.20 34.23 -14.34
C LEU A 564 10.10 35.41 -13.87
N GLY A 565 11.31 35.06 -13.42
CA GLY A 565 12.32 35.99 -12.87
C GLY A 565 12.62 35.80 -11.38
N ILE A 566 11.87 34.95 -10.67
CA ILE A 566 12.11 34.61 -9.27
C ILE A 566 12.71 33.21 -9.19
N ASN A 567 13.98 33.10 -8.82
CA ASN A 567 14.65 31.81 -8.66
C ASN A 567 13.94 30.92 -7.61
N PRO A 568 13.89 29.59 -7.83
CA PRO A 568 13.45 28.60 -6.84
C PRO A 568 14.17 28.70 -5.48
N THR A 569 13.50 28.18 -4.46
CA THR A 569 14.01 28.03 -3.08
C THR A 569 14.74 26.71 -2.86
N LEU A 570 14.51 25.70 -3.72
CA LEU A 570 15.20 24.42 -3.69
C LEU A 570 16.69 24.60 -4.07
N ALA A 571 17.57 23.97 -3.29
CA ALA A 571 18.99 23.88 -3.65
C ALA A 571 19.17 23.02 -4.92
N PRO A 572 20.13 23.35 -5.81
CA PRO A 572 20.40 22.52 -6.98
C PRO A 572 20.84 21.11 -6.54
N PRO A 573 20.44 20.06 -7.28
CA PRO A 573 20.72 18.67 -6.90
C PRO A 573 22.23 18.43 -6.75
N TYR A 574 22.61 17.74 -5.67
CA TYR A 574 24.00 17.47 -5.33
C TYR A 574 24.73 16.77 -6.49
N GLN A 575 25.67 17.49 -7.11
CA GLN A 575 26.57 16.89 -8.09
C GLN A 575 27.77 16.27 -7.34
N PRO A 576 28.02 14.95 -7.46
CA PRO A 576 29.15 14.32 -6.81
C PRO A 576 30.47 14.88 -7.37
N PRO A 577 31.52 15.03 -6.55
CA PRO A 577 32.78 15.68 -6.93
C PRO A 577 33.60 14.91 -7.98
N VAL A 578 33.15 13.73 -8.38
CA VAL A 578 33.70 12.94 -9.49
C VAL A 578 32.54 12.46 -10.35
N THR A 579 32.59 12.71 -11.66
CA THR A 579 31.60 12.19 -12.61
C THR A 579 31.64 10.66 -12.62
N ILE A 580 30.53 10.03 -12.24
CA ILE A 580 30.40 8.56 -12.06
C ILE A 580 30.89 7.78 -13.30
N TRP A 581 30.65 8.33 -14.50
CA TRP A 581 31.13 7.75 -15.75
C TRP A 581 32.66 7.59 -15.84
N LEU A 582 33.46 8.47 -15.23
CA LEU A 582 34.93 8.31 -15.17
C LEU A 582 35.36 7.11 -14.33
N ILE A 583 34.62 6.82 -13.25
CA ILE A 583 34.88 5.64 -12.40
C ILE A 583 34.55 4.37 -13.18
N ILE A 584 33.39 4.33 -13.85
CA ILE A 584 32.97 3.21 -14.71
C ILE A 584 33.97 3.01 -15.85
N PHE A 585 34.37 4.09 -16.54
CA PHE A 585 35.37 4.05 -17.61
C PHE A 585 36.73 3.53 -17.12
N GLY A 586 37.20 3.98 -15.94
CA GLY A 586 38.44 3.51 -15.33
C GLY A 586 38.41 2.00 -15.01
N VAL A 587 37.30 1.50 -14.45
CA VAL A 587 37.13 0.06 -14.15
C VAL A 587 37.07 -0.76 -15.44
N VAL A 588 36.28 -0.33 -16.44
CA VAL A 588 36.16 -1.03 -17.73
C VAL A 588 37.50 -1.07 -18.47
N MET A 589 38.21 0.06 -18.56
CA MET A 589 39.53 0.10 -19.19
C MET A 589 40.57 -0.73 -18.44
N GLY A 590 40.51 -0.76 -17.10
CA GLY A 590 41.36 -1.65 -16.28
C GLY A 590 41.14 -3.14 -16.61
N ILE A 591 39.87 -3.58 -16.67
CA ILE A 591 39.51 -4.96 -17.04
C ILE A 591 39.96 -5.29 -18.48
N VAL A 592 39.75 -4.37 -19.43
CA VAL A 592 40.17 -4.55 -20.83
C VAL A 592 41.69 -4.68 -20.96
N VAL A 593 42.47 -3.83 -20.29
CA VAL A 593 43.94 -3.91 -20.30
C VAL A 593 44.44 -5.21 -19.67
N VAL A 594 43.87 -5.64 -18.54
CA VAL A 594 44.20 -6.92 -17.91
C VAL A 594 43.87 -8.09 -18.85
N GLY A 595 42.72 -8.07 -19.51
CA GLY A 595 42.33 -9.08 -20.51
C GLY A 595 43.30 -9.16 -21.70
N ILE A 596 43.71 -8.01 -22.25
CA ILE A 596 44.70 -7.93 -23.34
C ILE A 596 46.05 -8.51 -22.90
N VAL A 597 46.54 -8.16 -21.71
CA VAL A 597 47.82 -8.69 -21.18
C VAL A 597 47.73 -10.21 -20.98
N ILE A 598 46.62 -10.73 -20.45
CA ILE A 598 46.40 -12.18 -20.31
C ILE A 598 46.41 -12.88 -21.67
N LEU A 599 45.74 -12.32 -22.69
CA LEU A 599 45.71 -12.89 -24.05
C LEU A 599 47.09 -12.90 -24.71
N ILE A 600 47.90 -11.84 -24.52
CA ILE A 600 49.27 -11.78 -25.06
C ILE A 600 50.17 -12.80 -24.36
N VAL A 601 50.14 -12.87 -23.02
CA VAL A 601 50.99 -13.78 -22.23
C VAL A 601 50.61 -15.26 -22.48
N THR A 602 49.32 -15.56 -22.58
CA THR A 602 48.85 -16.93 -22.91
C THR A 602 49.21 -17.31 -24.34
N GLY A 603 49.05 -16.40 -25.32
CA GLY A 603 49.50 -16.60 -26.69
C GLY A 603 51.00 -16.86 -26.83
N ILE A 604 51.85 -16.08 -26.12
CA ILE A 604 53.30 -16.29 -26.09
C ILE A 604 53.65 -17.64 -25.45
N ARG A 605 53.01 -18.01 -24.33
CA ARG A 605 53.21 -19.33 -23.68
C ARG A 605 52.81 -20.49 -24.60
N ALA A 606 51.67 -20.40 -25.29
CA ALA A 606 51.23 -21.42 -26.24
C ALA A 606 52.22 -21.55 -27.42
N ARG A 607 52.71 -20.44 -27.96
CA ARG A 607 53.69 -20.43 -29.05
C ARG A 607 55.05 -20.99 -28.61
N LYS A 608 55.49 -20.72 -27.37
CA LYS A 608 56.70 -21.33 -26.79
C LYS A 608 56.52 -22.84 -26.62
N LYS A 609 55.40 -23.31 -26.05
CA LYS A 609 55.11 -24.73 -25.86
C LYS A 609 55.04 -25.50 -27.19
N ASN A 610 54.47 -24.91 -28.24
CA ASN A 610 54.47 -25.52 -29.58
C ASN A 610 55.87 -25.54 -30.23
N ASN A 611 56.73 -24.56 -29.94
CA ASN A 611 58.13 -24.56 -30.41
C ASN A 611 59.01 -25.54 -29.62
N GLU A 612 58.67 -25.84 -28.37
CA GLU A 612 59.30 -26.89 -27.57
C GLU A 612 58.88 -28.28 -28.07
N ALA A 613 57.58 -28.52 -28.28
CA ALA A 613 57.08 -29.76 -28.89
C ALA A 613 57.68 -30.01 -30.30
N LYS A 614 57.77 -28.98 -31.15
CA LYS A 614 58.43 -29.07 -32.47
C LYS A 614 59.96 -29.26 -32.44
N ARG A 615 60.60 -29.24 -31.27
CA ARG A 615 62.01 -29.64 -31.12
C ARG A 615 62.17 -31.10 -30.70
N GLU A 616 61.15 -31.71 -30.13
CA GLU A 616 61.14 -33.13 -29.76
C GLU A 616 60.72 -34.01 -30.96
N GLU A 617 59.91 -33.50 -31.89
CA GLU A 617 59.58 -34.14 -33.17
C GLU A 617 60.53 -33.74 -34.33
N ASN A 618 61.82 -34.12 -34.24
CA ASN A 618 62.74 -34.05 -35.40
C ASN A 618 63.24 -35.46 -35.80
N PRO A 619 62.69 -36.09 -36.86
CA PRO A 619 62.79 -37.54 -37.10
C PRO A 619 64.11 -38.02 -37.75
N TYR A 620 65.24 -37.35 -37.48
CA TYR A 620 66.54 -37.64 -38.13
C TYR A 620 67.75 -37.76 -37.19
N ASP A 621 67.60 -37.56 -35.88
CA ASP A 621 68.71 -37.50 -34.90
C ASP A 621 69.25 -38.88 -34.47
N SER A 622 69.25 -39.87 -35.38
CA SER A 622 69.74 -41.24 -35.15
C SER A 622 70.53 -41.81 -36.35
N VAL A 623 71.48 -41.03 -36.86
CA VAL A 623 72.44 -41.45 -37.90
C VAL A 623 73.87 -41.34 -37.38
N ASP A 624 74.36 -42.42 -36.75
CA ASP A 624 75.78 -42.54 -36.38
C ASP A 624 76.62 -42.84 -37.63
N ILE A 625 77.33 -41.83 -38.12
CA ILE A 625 78.34 -41.98 -39.17
C ILE A 625 79.61 -41.26 -38.71
N GLY A 626 80.48 -42.01 -38.02
CA GLY A 626 81.88 -41.66 -37.81
C GLY A 626 82.68 -41.62 -39.12
N LYS A 627 82.50 -40.56 -39.91
CA LYS A 627 83.32 -40.15 -41.07
C LYS A 627 83.06 -38.66 -41.33
N GLY A 628 84.06 -37.82 -41.10
CA GLY A 628 83.99 -36.41 -41.48
C GLY A 628 84.54 -36.19 -42.89
N GLU A 629 84.17 -35.08 -43.51
CA GLU A 629 85.06 -34.32 -44.37
C GLU A 629 84.63 -32.85 -44.38
N SER A 630 85.58 -31.94 -44.52
CA SER A 630 85.34 -30.50 -44.56
C SER A 630 85.31 -30.01 -46.00
N ASN A 631 84.63 -28.88 -46.26
CA ASN A 631 85.16 -27.92 -47.20
C ASN A 631 84.68 -26.49 -46.95
N ALA A 632 85.49 -25.52 -47.37
CA ALA A 632 85.22 -24.09 -47.20
C ALA A 632 84.54 -23.50 -48.46
N GLY A 633 83.69 -22.48 -48.26
CA GLY A 633 82.76 -22.01 -49.30
C GLY A 633 82.48 -20.50 -49.27
N PHE A 634 83.53 -19.68 -49.39
CA PHE A 634 83.52 -18.26 -49.76
C PHE A 634 82.86 -17.21 -48.84
N GLN A 635 83.49 -16.02 -48.85
CA GLN A 635 82.99 -14.74 -48.35
C GLN A 635 82.48 -13.93 -49.56
N SER A 636 81.56 -12.97 -49.34
CA SER A 636 81.84 -11.53 -49.59
C SER A 636 80.61 -10.62 -49.45
N ASN A 637 80.74 -9.62 -48.58
CA ASN A 637 80.46 -8.18 -48.81
C ASN A 637 79.20 -7.66 -49.54
N ASP A 638 78.49 -6.81 -48.79
CA ASP A 638 78.16 -5.38 -49.07
C ASP A 638 77.03 -4.93 -50.04
N ASP A 639 76.49 -3.75 -49.70
CA ASP A 639 75.67 -2.77 -50.43
C ASP A 639 74.30 -3.23 -51.02
N VAL A 640 73.19 -2.47 -50.90
CA VAL A 640 72.97 -1.08 -51.36
C VAL A 640 71.85 -0.38 -50.55
N GLN A 641 71.79 0.96 -50.63
CA GLN A 641 70.84 1.83 -49.91
C GLN A 641 69.39 1.90 -50.44
N THR A 642 68.51 2.30 -49.52
CA THR A 642 67.16 2.89 -49.64
C THR A 642 66.79 3.67 -50.91
N SER A 643 65.52 3.57 -51.33
CA SER A 643 64.71 4.73 -51.78
C SER A 643 63.20 4.42 -51.80
N PHE A 644 62.39 5.39 -51.36
CA PHE A 644 60.91 5.43 -51.27
C PHE A 644 60.21 4.41 -50.35
#